data_AF-A0A1R2CUH9-F1
#
_entry.id   AF-A0A1R2CUH9-F1
#
_cell.length_a   1.000
_cell.length_b   1.000
_cell.length_c   1.000
_cell.angle_alpha   90.00
_cell.angle_beta   90.00
_cell.angle_gamma   90.00
#
_symmetry.space_group_name_H-M   'P 1'
#
loop_
_entity.id
_entity.type
_entity.pdbx_description
1 polymer ?
#
loop_
_entity_poly.entity_id
_entity_poly.type
_entity_poly.pdbx_seq_one_letter_code
_entity_poly.pdbx_strand_id
1 'polypeptide(L)'
;MQVIQKYLLNKKFDDPPEEVQPPVNPQFKTFDTTKYAPVLTTKTTERKPNPKSKSKLKSKSKNLSLHLKPHRFSQLHTKSRDASIHVTRDVSPISHSSLAKLSLSTTSHTLKKHRRPKETSSSVDIIKSSVRFIKKPNKIRTPKKHLTKSPRKLHRTPVTEISLSRESSRTRDIKPKIKVDIEKAWRKILNTSNGIEVYTKSASCYTVFIGKGNNSIMVKSLFLKRPWWKVVENKETANFVWTQWKDKMFIAELKECNGRPVVKDEQIFNVVKKTMNKLQNGRFIGSADLENIGFDLIQKSNSYIQLVCDKIQSDKQRLYNKLEFNNCLTNKRELYMTMRNYYNATSQSVFDKIPLTFTVESQDDLEYQGFLEYYNRFEAEKKETHSQNLWIIKPGEFTNRGNGISVCQTLEEINAIIKPVSEKSYIIQKYIENPLLINKRKFDIRCYAMITSINGVIQGYFYMDGYLRTTSKEFNIEEISNPFIHLTNDAIQKHSAEYGKYETGNKLSYREFQKYLDQNFPDKKVNFITNILPQIKEIVKDTMKGSFLKIDKNKRLHCMEVLGYDFMIDKNFKPWLIEINTNPCLETTSPHLRNIIPAMLDNALKITLDTLFPPPACHKTVFLGKNRFELVFHEDIDGRVLIDLLEKT
;
A
#
# COMPACT_ATOMS: atom_id res chain seq x y z
N MET A 1 12.71 26.62 6.89
CA MET A 1 13.27 25.25 7.14
C MET A 1 13.34 24.82 8.61
N GLN A 2 14.12 25.46 9.51
CA GLN A 2 14.22 24.99 10.92
C GLN A 2 12.90 25.11 11.72
N VAL A 3 12.08 26.13 11.45
CA VAL A 3 10.74 26.32 12.05
C VAL A 3 9.75 25.25 11.57
N ILE A 4 9.74 24.96 10.28
CA ILE A 4 8.93 23.91 9.64
C ILE A 4 9.28 22.53 10.19
N GLN A 5 10.58 22.28 10.34
CA GLN A 5 11.11 21.05 10.92
C GLN A 5 10.68 20.92 12.39
N LYS A 6 10.64 22.02 13.16
CA LYS A 6 10.09 22.05 14.52
C LYS A 6 8.57 21.79 14.55
N TYR A 7 7.81 22.31 13.58
CA TYR A 7 6.35 22.12 13.49
C TYR A 7 5.97 20.67 13.15
N LEU A 8 6.67 20.05 12.20
CA LEU A 8 6.42 18.67 11.78
C LEU A 8 7.09 17.60 12.67
N LEU A 9 8.09 17.97 13.48
CA LEU A 9 8.81 17.04 14.37
C LEU A 9 8.51 17.18 15.87
N ASN A 10 8.15 18.36 16.40
CA ASN A 10 8.35 18.64 17.83
C ASN A 10 7.24 19.43 18.56
N LYS A 11 5.97 19.43 18.11
CA LYS A 11 4.88 19.81 19.04
C LYS A 11 4.66 18.69 20.07
N LYS A 12 5.48 18.65 21.13
CA LYS A 12 4.96 18.27 22.46
C LYS A 12 4.17 19.47 22.94
N PHE A 13 2.88 19.32 23.15
CA PHE A 13 2.09 20.31 23.86
C PHE A 13 1.50 19.64 25.07
N ASP A 14 1.88 20.18 26.21
CA ASP A 14 1.06 20.24 27.41
C ASP A 14 -0.25 20.97 27.03
N ASP A 15 -1.34 20.51 27.62
CA ASP A 15 -2.75 20.91 27.46
C ASP A 15 -3.60 20.10 26.45
N PRO A 16 -4.78 19.60 26.89
CA PRO A 16 -5.73 18.90 26.03
C PRO A 16 -6.29 19.84 24.95
N PRO A 17 -6.75 19.29 23.80
CA PRO A 17 -7.15 20.09 22.66
C PRO A 17 -8.34 21.01 22.98
N GLU A 18 -8.18 22.31 22.80
CA GLU A 18 -9.30 23.24 22.65
C GLU A 18 -10.17 22.87 21.44
N GLU A 19 -11.48 23.01 21.62
CA GLU A 19 -12.52 22.63 20.66
C GLU A 19 -12.33 23.30 19.29
N VAL A 20 -12.14 22.49 18.25
CA VAL A 20 -12.36 22.92 16.87
C VAL A 20 -13.53 22.12 16.32
N GLN A 21 -14.67 22.78 16.14
CA GLN A 21 -15.82 22.19 15.47
C GLN A 21 -15.46 21.86 14.00
N PRO A 22 -15.85 20.67 13.49
CA PRO A 22 -15.51 20.27 12.12
C PRO A 22 -16.31 21.09 11.09
N PRO A 23 -15.69 21.53 9.97
CA PRO A 23 -16.42 22.16 8.87
C PRO A 23 -17.27 21.13 8.10
N VAL A 24 -18.51 21.51 7.79
CA VAL A 24 -19.52 20.69 7.11
C VAL A 24 -19.21 20.57 5.61
N ASN A 25 -19.07 19.33 5.11
CA ASN A 25 -18.99 19.04 3.68
C ASN A 25 -20.40 18.83 3.10
N PRO A 26 -20.87 19.65 2.14
CA PRO A 26 -22.27 19.65 1.71
C PRO A 26 -22.70 18.45 0.84
N GLN A 27 -21.82 17.52 0.48
CA GLN A 27 -22.16 16.43 -0.47
C GLN A 27 -22.47 15.06 0.14
N PHE A 28 -22.30 14.85 1.44
CA PHE A 28 -22.69 13.61 2.10
C PHE A 28 -23.36 13.95 3.42
N LYS A 29 -24.66 13.69 3.54
CA LYS A 29 -25.40 13.83 4.81
C LYS A 29 -24.84 12.82 5.82
N THR A 30 -23.79 13.20 6.53
CA THR A 30 -23.44 12.66 7.83
C THR A 30 -24.45 13.17 8.86
N PHE A 31 -24.56 12.48 10.00
CA PHE A 31 -25.49 12.81 11.08
C PHE A 31 -25.55 14.32 11.37
N ASP A 32 -26.77 14.85 11.49
CA ASP A 32 -27.04 16.22 11.89
C ASP A 32 -26.63 16.42 13.35
N THR A 33 -25.45 17.02 13.57
CA THR A 33 -24.94 17.33 14.90
C THR A 33 -25.52 18.64 15.47
N THR A 34 -26.40 19.34 14.75
CA THR A 34 -26.96 20.62 15.22
C THR A 34 -28.01 20.45 16.33
N LYS A 35 -28.47 19.22 16.59
CA LYS A 35 -29.25 18.88 17.80
C LYS A 35 -28.41 18.74 19.08
N TYR A 36 -27.09 18.91 19.00
CA TYR A 36 -26.16 18.70 20.11
C TYR A 36 -25.47 19.99 20.58
N ALA A 37 -26.13 21.14 20.43
CA ALA A 37 -25.67 22.39 21.05
C ALA A 37 -26.42 22.64 22.37
N PRO A 38 -25.72 22.81 23.53
CA PRO A 38 -26.38 23.11 24.79
C PRO A 38 -26.92 24.56 24.82
N VAL A 39 -28.17 24.71 25.24
CA VAL A 39 -28.77 26.00 25.62
C VAL A 39 -28.19 26.39 26.99
N LEU A 40 -27.39 27.44 27.04
CA LEU A 40 -26.89 28.03 28.29
C LEU A 40 -27.96 28.94 28.92
N THR A 41 -28.56 28.50 30.03
CA THR A 41 -29.25 29.41 30.95
C THR A 41 -28.24 30.04 31.90
N THR A 42 -28.01 31.34 31.76
CA THR A 42 -27.21 32.15 32.69
C THR A 42 -27.98 32.38 34.00
N LYS A 43 -27.40 32.01 35.15
CA LYS A 43 -27.73 32.63 36.44
C LYS A 43 -26.52 33.39 36.95
N THR A 44 -26.68 34.71 36.98
CA THR A 44 -25.81 35.72 37.58
C THR A 44 -25.81 35.63 39.10
N THR A 45 -24.63 35.72 39.70
CA THR A 45 -24.45 36.42 40.99
C THR A 45 -23.14 37.19 40.98
N GLU A 46 -23.26 38.51 40.95
CA GLU A 46 -22.20 39.48 41.15
C GLU A 46 -21.70 39.46 42.61
N ARG A 47 -20.42 39.78 42.82
CA ARG A 47 -19.99 40.71 43.88
C ARG A 47 -18.60 41.30 43.61
N LYS A 48 -18.56 42.63 43.67
CA LYS A 48 -17.40 43.54 43.53
C LYS A 48 -16.45 43.51 44.76
N PRO A 49 -15.22 44.06 44.62
CA PRO A 49 -14.09 43.84 45.54
C PRO A 49 -13.91 44.94 46.59
N ASN A 50 -13.09 44.69 47.63
CA ASN A 50 -12.40 45.76 48.37
C ASN A 50 -11.10 45.29 49.09
N PRO A 51 -10.13 46.20 49.37
CA PRO A 51 -8.74 45.85 49.75
C PRO A 51 -8.32 46.24 51.19
N LYS A 52 -7.07 45.86 51.52
CA LYS A 52 -6.15 46.31 52.62
C LYS A 52 -6.28 45.65 54.00
N SER A 53 -5.17 45.07 54.47
CA SER A 53 -4.47 45.49 55.71
C SER A 53 -3.14 44.73 55.93
N LYS A 54 -2.22 45.41 56.63
CA LYS A 54 -0.81 45.06 56.90
C LYS A 54 -0.67 44.35 58.25
N SER A 55 0.30 43.44 58.38
CA SER A 55 1.17 43.25 59.58
C SER A 55 2.28 42.23 59.27
N LYS A 56 3.54 42.67 59.06
CA LYS A 56 4.70 42.59 59.98
C LYS A 56 4.85 41.27 60.76
N LEU A 57 5.96 40.53 60.55
CA LEU A 57 7.18 40.59 61.40
C LEU A 57 8.33 39.68 60.90
N LYS A 58 9.52 40.30 60.75
CA LYS A 58 10.88 39.89 61.19
C LYS A 58 11.45 38.51 60.79
N SER A 59 12.44 38.46 59.89
CA SER A 59 13.91 38.61 60.10
C SER A 59 14.65 37.35 60.58
N LYS A 60 15.53 36.80 59.73
CA LYS A 60 16.99 36.78 59.93
C LYS A 60 17.69 36.05 58.79
N SER A 61 18.73 36.71 58.31
CA SER A 61 19.77 36.23 57.41
C SER A 61 20.64 35.14 58.06
N LYS A 62 21.20 34.26 57.23
CA LYS A 62 22.61 33.81 57.34
C LYS A 62 23.05 33.15 56.03
N ASN A 63 24.02 33.80 55.39
CA ASN A 63 24.91 33.21 54.41
C ASN A 63 25.72 32.09 55.06
N LEU A 64 25.97 31.00 54.34
CA LEU A 64 27.21 30.25 54.48
C LEU A 64 27.57 29.60 53.14
N SER A 65 28.59 30.17 52.49
CA SER A 65 29.37 29.55 51.43
C SER A 65 30.34 28.54 52.04
N LEU A 66 30.40 27.31 51.52
CA LEU A 66 31.52 26.41 51.74
C LEU A 66 31.86 25.66 50.46
N HIS A 67 33.14 25.78 50.09
CA HIS A 67 33.87 25.04 49.07
C HIS A 67 33.67 23.53 49.13
N LEU A 68 33.79 22.86 47.98
CA LEU A 68 34.50 21.59 47.84
C LEU A 68 35.01 21.38 46.40
N LYS A 69 36.22 20.82 46.34
CA LYS A 69 37.16 20.67 45.21
C LYS A 69 36.70 19.65 44.13
N PRO A 70 37.33 19.66 42.93
CA PRO A 70 36.96 18.77 41.83
C PRO A 70 37.62 17.40 41.98
N HIS A 71 36.83 16.33 41.84
CA HIS A 71 37.36 14.98 41.68
C HIS A 71 37.42 14.59 40.19
N ARG A 72 38.65 14.27 39.76
CA ARG A 72 38.98 13.53 38.54
C ARG A 72 38.14 12.25 38.47
N PHE A 73 37.46 12.03 37.33
CA PHE A 73 37.03 10.70 36.94
C PHE A 73 37.92 10.18 35.81
N SER A 74 38.57 9.07 36.13
CA SER A 74 39.31 8.18 35.26
C SER A 74 38.41 7.59 34.18
N GLN A 75 39.01 7.37 33.01
CA GLN A 75 38.48 6.55 31.94
C GLN A 75 38.16 5.14 32.48
N LEU A 76 36.88 4.77 32.38
CA LEU A 76 36.44 3.38 32.50
C LEU A 76 35.56 3.07 31.30
N HIS A 77 36.08 2.21 30.43
CA HIS A 77 35.36 1.55 29.36
C HIS A 77 34.07 0.91 29.89
N THR A 78 32.91 1.45 29.53
CA THR A 78 31.64 0.76 29.67
C THR A 78 31.26 0.16 28.32
N LYS A 79 31.37 -1.18 28.24
CA LYS A 79 30.76 -1.98 27.19
C LYS A 79 29.24 -1.76 27.26
N SER A 80 28.63 -1.13 26.26
CA SER A 80 27.18 -1.23 26.06
C SER A 80 26.87 -2.67 25.66
N ARG A 81 26.21 -3.41 26.55
CA ARG A 81 25.61 -4.71 26.23
C ARG A 81 24.30 -4.44 25.50
N ASP A 82 24.34 -4.57 24.18
CA ASP A 82 23.17 -4.64 23.31
C ASP A 82 22.41 -5.95 23.56
N ALA A 83 21.16 -5.84 24.01
CA ALA A 83 20.22 -6.95 24.03
C ALA A 83 19.62 -7.17 22.63
N SER A 84 20.41 -7.79 21.76
CA SER A 84 19.91 -8.42 20.53
C SER A 84 19.47 -9.84 20.86
N ILE A 85 18.17 -10.04 21.08
CA ILE A 85 17.63 -11.40 21.20
C ILE A 85 17.53 -12.00 19.79
N HIS A 86 18.56 -12.74 19.41
CA HIS A 86 18.49 -13.78 18.40
C HIS A 86 17.50 -14.85 18.86
N VAL A 87 16.27 -14.84 18.33
CA VAL A 87 15.43 -16.04 18.35
C VAL A 87 15.78 -16.88 17.12
N THR A 88 16.82 -17.69 17.25
CA THR A 88 16.98 -18.89 16.43
C THR A 88 16.05 -19.95 17.00
N ARG A 89 15.05 -20.37 16.22
CA ARG A 89 14.53 -21.74 16.34
C ARG A 89 14.84 -22.43 15.03
N ASP A 90 15.80 -23.35 15.13
CA ASP A 90 16.03 -24.39 14.14
C ASP A 90 14.71 -25.12 13.89
N VAL A 91 14.33 -25.20 12.61
CA VAL A 91 13.39 -26.21 12.14
C VAL A 91 14.22 -27.14 11.29
N SER A 92 14.54 -28.30 11.87
CA SER A 92 15.14 -29.41 11.15
C SER A 92 14.27 -29.79 9.94
N PRO A 93 14.85 -30.03 8.76
CA PRO A 93 14.10 -30.55 7.63
C PRO A 93 13.67 -31.99 7.91
N ILE A 94 12.38 -32.27 7.71
CA ILE A 94 11.85 -33.63 7.70
C ILE A 94 12.54 -34.40 6.57
N SER A 95 13.18 -35.50 6.96
CA SER A 95 13.83 -36.46 6.07
C SER A 95 12.77 -37.23 5.28
N HIS A 96 12.89 -37.21 3.96
CA HIS A 96 12.44 -38.31 3.12
C HIS A 96 13.66 -38.88 2.41
N SER A 97 14.25 -39.91 3.02
CA SER A 97 15.14 -40.84 2.34
C SER A 97 14.78 -42.25 2.79
N SER A 98 14.21 -43.01 1.87
CA SER A 98 14.35 -44.46 1.86
C SER A 98 14.46 -44.89 0.40
N LEU A 99 15.63 -45.43 0.11
CA LEU A 99 16.03 -46.32 -0.99
C LEU A 99 16.53 -45.70 -2.31
N ALA A 100 17.85 -45.54 -2.29
CA ALA A 100 18.78 -45.51 -3.40
C ALA A 100 18.97 -46.88 -4.07
N LYS A 101 19.76 -46.84 -5.17
CA LYS A 101 20.54 -47.89 -5.89
C LYS A 101 19.95 -48.18 -7.29
N LEU A 102 20.65 -48.05 -8.41
CA LEU A 102 22.09 -48.21 -8.69
C LEU A 102 22.50 -47.57 -10.04
N SER A 103 23.74 -47.06 -10.04
CA SER A 103 24.79 -46.99 -11.09
C SER A 103 24.54 -46.39 -12.48
N LEU A 104 25.42 -45.43 -12.79
CA LEU A 104 25.89 -44.99 -14.09
C LEU A 104 26.51 -46.14 -14.92
N SER A 105 26.27 -46.14 -16.23
CA SER A 105 27.35 -46.10 -17.26
C SER A 105 26.79 -45.93 -18.68
N THR A 106 27.55 -45.17 -19.47
CA THR A 106 27.57 -44.98 -20.93
C THR A 106 27.45 -46.30 -21.70
N THR A 107 26.90 -46.41 -22.92
CA THR A 107 27.38 -45.77 -24.18
C THR A 107 26.39 -46.10 -25.33
N SER A 108 26.20 -45.16 -26.27
CA SER A 108 25.98 -45.30 -27.73
C SER A 108 25.18 -46.49 -28.33
N HIS A 109 24.13 -46.21 -29.13
CA HIS A 109 24.15 -46.40 -30.60
C HIS A 109 22.77 -46.19 -31.29
N THR A 110 22.75 -45.28 -32.27
CA THR A 110 22.08 -45.29 -33.59
C THR A 110 20.60 -45.69 -33.76
N LEU A 111 19.82 -44.71 -34.22
CA LEU A 111 18.64 -44.89 -35.08
C LEU A 111 19.06 -45.22 -36.53
N LYS A 112 18.47 -46.26 -37.14
CA LYS A 112 17.95 -46.23 -38.54
C LYS A 112 17.22 -47.51 -38.98
N LYS A 113 16.09 -47.24 -39.67
CA LYS A 113 15.47 -47.92 -40.84
C LYS A 113 14.52 -49.12 -40.68
N HIS A 114 13.26 -48.83 -41.03
CA HIS A 114 12.37 -49.52 -41.99
C HIS A 114 12.28 -51.06 -42.06
N ARG A 115 11.04 -51.58 -41.94
CA ARG A 115 10.24 -52.17 -43.06
C ARG A 115 8.90 -52.74 -42.55
N ARG A 116 7.79 -52.47 -43.27
CA ARG A 116 6.54 -53.29 -43.35
C ARG A 116 6.83 -54.57 -44.19
N PRO A 117 5.89 -55.51 -44.51
CA PRO A 117 4.48 -55.77 -44.08
C PRO A 117 4.18 -57.28 -43.83
N LYS A 118 2.93 -57.63 -43.45
CA LYS A 118 2.00 -58.54 -44.18
C LYS A 118 1.09 -59.38 -43.26
N GLU A 119 -0.18 -59.34 -43.61
CA GLU A 119 -1.30 -60.23 -43.27
C GLU A 119 -1.07 -61.66 -43.78
N THR A 120 -1.76 -62.65 -43.19
CA THR A 120 -2.74 -63.55 -43.86
C THR A 120 -3.40 -64.55 -42.88
N SER A 121 -4.76 -64.61 -42.91
CA SER A 121 -5.71 -65.75 -42.89
C SER A 121 -5.49 -66.97 -41.97
N SER A 122 -6.47 -67.67 -41.36
CA SER A 122 -7.85 -68.09 -41.73
C SER A 122 -8.49 -68.81 -40.51
N SER A 123 -9.75 -68.54 -40.08
CA SER A 123 -11.03 -69.27 -40.37
C SER A 123 -11.24 -70.53 -39.48
N VAL A 124 -12.41 -70.95 -38.92
CA VAL A 124 -13.87 -70.66 -38.91
C VAL A 124 -14.41 -71.16 -37.51
N ASP A 125 -15.52 -70.70 -36.90
CA ASP A 125 -16.88 -71.27 -37.06
C ASP A 125 -18.02 -70.37 -36.49
N ILE A 126 -19.20 -70.58 -37.08
CA ILE A 126 -20.45 -69.77 -37.09
C ILE A 126 -21.45 -70.28 -36.00
N ILE A 127 -22.33 -69.45 -35.41
CA ILE A 127 -23.82 -69.42 -35.64
C ILE A 127 -24.50 -68.17 -35.05
N LYS A 128 -25.52 -67.73 -35.82
CA LYS A 128 -26.41 -66.56 -35.89
C LYS A 128 -27.34 -66.25 -34.69
N SER A 129 -27.77 -64.98 -34.60
CA SER A 129 -29.19 -64.58 -34.69
C SER A 129 -29.36 -63.09 -35.11
N SER A 130 -30.51 -62.76 -35.71
CA SER A 130 -30.71 -61.65 -36.65
C SER A 130 -31.79 -60.61 -36.25
N VAL A 131 -31.64 -59.42 -36.84
CA VAL A 131 -32.30 -58.10 -36.70
C VAL A 131 -33.72 -58.00 -37.28
N ARG A 132 -34.55 -57.01 -36.84
CA ARG A 132 -35.39 -56.14 -37.72
C ARG A 132 -36.03 -54.92 -37.02
N PHE A 133 -36.06 -53.80 -37.75
CA PHE A 133 -36.71 -52.49 -37.49
C PHE A 133 -38.07 -52.37 -38.21
N ILE A 134 -39.04 -51.60 -37.69
CA ILE A 134 -40.26 -51.14 -38.41
C ILE A 134 -40.58 -49.66 -38.08
N LYS A 135 -41.14 -48.95 -39.09
CA LYS A 135 -41.43 -47.49 -39.24
C LYS A 135 -42.73 -46.98 -38.57
N LYS A 136 -42.82 -45.64 -38.45
CA LYS A 136 -43.90 -44.75 -37.94
C LYS A 136 -45.27 -44.81 -38.68
N PRO A 137 -46.35 -44.25 -38.08
CA PRO A 137 -47.35 -43.48 -38.83
C PRO A 137 -47.72 -42.09 -38.24
N ASN A 138 -48.50 -41.34 -39.03
CA ASN A 138 -48.88 -39.91 -38.94
C ASN A 138 -50.17 -39.60 -38.14
N LYS A 139 -50.25 -38.32 -37.70
CA LYS A 139 -51.37 -37.39 -37.35
C LYS A 139 -52.86 -37.82 -37.46
N ILE A 140 -53.68 -37.36 -36.48
CA ILE A 140 -54.94 -36.53 -36.56
C ILE A 140 -55.54 -36.45 -35.11
N ARG A 141 -55.56 -35.31 -34.38
CA ARG A 141 -56.49 -34.14 -34.32
C ARG A 141 -57.85 -34.39 -33.58
N THR A 142 -58.09 -33.74 -32.42
CA THR A 142 -59.31 -32.97 -32.00
C THR A 142 -59.19 -32.41 -30.54
N PRO A 143 -60.01 -31.42 -30.10
CA PRO A 143 -59.57 -30.33 -29.19
C PRO A 143 -60.38 -30.10 -27.88
N LYS A 144 -59.80 -29.23 -27.01
CA LYS A 144 -60.38 -28.30 -25.98
C LYS A 144 -60.99 -28.84 -24.66
N LYS A 145 -60.37 -28.46 -23.52
CA LYS A 145 -60.82 -27.44 -22.50
C LYS A 145 -59.78 -27.38 -21.34
N HIS A 146 -59.12 -26.22 -21.12
CA HIS A 146 -59.23 -25.28 -19.97
C HIS A 146 -58.89 -25.89 -18.59
N LEU A 147 -58.10 -25.34 -17.66
CA LEU A 147 -57.36 -24.09 -17.36
C LEU A 147 -56.35 -24.54 -16.25
N THR A 148 -55.12 -24.06 -16.11
CA THR A 148 -54.74 -22.82 -15.39
C THR A 148 -53.28 -22.47 -15.73
N LYS A 149 -53.00 -21.17 -15.92
CA LYS A 149 -51.69 -20.65 -16.33
C LYS A 149 -50.83 -20.33 -15.10
N SER A 150 -49.65 -20.95 -15.00
CA SER A 150 -48.56 -20.46 -14.15
C SER A 150 -47.97 -19.14 -14.70
N PRO A 151 -47.33 -18.31 -13.84
CA PRO A 151 -46.90 -16.96 -14.18
C PRO A 151 -45.87 -16.91 -15.31
N ARG A 152 -45.97 -15.83 -16.08
CA ARG A 152 -45.24 -15.52 -17.31
C ARG A 152 -43.72 -15.63 -17.16
N LYS A 153 -43.07 -16.33 -18.09
CA LYS A 153 -41.66 -16.13 -18.43
C LYS A 153 -41.43 -14.66 -18.74
N LEU A 154 -40.62 -14.00 -17.92
CA LEU A 154 -40.06 -12.69 -18.23
C LEU A 154 -39.21 -12.79 -19.50
N HIS A 155 -39.47 -11.88 -20.44
CA HIS A 155 -38.67 -11.68 -21.64
C HIS A 155 -37.20 -11.51 -21.24
N ARG A 156 -36.33 -12.39 -21.75
CA ARG A 156 -34.89 -12.11 -21.82
C ARG A 156 -34.71 -10.96 -22.81
N THR A 157 -34.55 -9.74 -22.30
CA THR A 157 -33.80 -8.72 -23.02
C THR A 157 -32.37 -9.24 -23.21
N PRO A 158 -31.75 -9.05 -24.38
CA PRO A 158 -30.38 -9.50 -24.60
C PRO A 158 -29.47 -8.69 -23.67
N VAL A 159 -29.07 -9.31 -22.57
CA VAL A 159 -27.94 -8.86 -21.78
C VAL A 159 -26.74 -9.03 -22.69
N THR A 160 -26.11 -7.92 -23.05
CA THR A 160 -24.82 -7.89 -23.72
C THR A 160 -23.84 -8.68 -22.86
N GLU A 161 -23.55 -9.92 -23.29
CA GLU A 161 -22.43 -10.70 -22.77
C GLU A 161 -21.17 -9.88 -23.02
N ILE A 162 -20.69 -9.15 -22.01
CA ILE A 162 -19.31 -8.69 -21.98
C ILE A 162 -18.48 -9.92 -21.61
N SER A 163 -18.23 -10.73 -22.63
CA SER A 163 -17.34 -11.87 -22.63
C SER A 163 -15.91 -11.37 -22.44
N LEU A 164 -15.48 -11.24 -21.19
CA LEU A 164 -14.07 -11.05 -20.84
C LEU A 164 -13.36 -12.41 -20.85
N SER A 165 -13.35 -13.04 -22.01
CA SER A 165 -12.33 -14.00 -22.43
C SER A 165 -11.91 -13.58 -23.83
N ARG A 166 -10.71 -13.00 -23.93
CA ARG A 166 -10.16 -12.22 -25.07
C ARG A 166 -10.61 -10.75 -25.17
N GLU A 167 -10.36 -9.96 -24.13
CA GLU A 167 -9.94 -8.56 -24.38
C GLU A 167 -8.42 -8.52 -24.58
N SER A 168 -7.95 -9.20 -25.63
CA SER A 168 -6.90 -8.60 -26.44
C SER A 168 -7.60 -7.49 -27.20
N SER A 169 -7.55 -6.26 -26.67
CA SER A 169 -7.94 -5.07 -27.39
C SER A 169 -7.40 -5.19 -28.81
N ARG A 170 -8.21 -4.83 -29.82
CA ARG A 170 -7.69 -4.50 -31.15
C ARG A 170 -6.81 -3.25 -31.05
N THR A 171 -5.75 -3.29 -30.26
CA THR A 171 -4.62 -2.38 -30.43
C THR A 171 -4.09 -2.71 -31.82
N ARG A 172 -4.18 -1.74 -32.74
CA ARG A 172 -3.33 -1.78 -33.94
C ARG A 172 -1.94 -2.09 -33.43
N ASP A 173 -1.33 -3.20 -33.86
CA ASP A 173 -0.01 -3.57 -33.38
C ASP A 173 0.95 -2.41 -33.69
N ILE A 174 1.25 -1.63 -32.66
CA ILE A 174 2.09 -0.46 -32.78
C ILE A 174 3.42 -0.94 -33.35
N LYS A 175 3.86 -0.37 -34.47
CA LYS A 175 5.07 -0.83 -35.16
C LYS A 175 6.24 -0.85 -34.16
N PRO A 176 7.13 -1.86 -34.20
CA PRO A 176 8.21 -2.00 -33.22
C PRO A 176 9.07 -0.74 -33.05
N LYS A 177 9.37 -0.04 -34.15
CA LYS A 177 10.12 1.22 -34.14
C LYS A 177 9.41 2.30 -33.30
N ILE A 178 8.09 2.41 -33.43
CA ILE A 178 7.28 3.37 -32.68
C ILE A 178 7.29 3.01 -31.19
N LYS A 179 7.21 1.72 -30.83
CA LYS A 179 7.30 1.29 -29.42
C LYS A 179 8.63 1.70 -28.77
N VAL A 180 9.74 1.60 -29.49
CA VAL A 180 11.06 2.06 -29.02
C VAL A 180 11.07 3.58 -28.79
N ASP A 181 10.48 4.36 -29.70
CA ASP A 181 10.41 5.82 -29.56
C ASP A 181 9.50 6.25 -28.40
N ILE A 182 8.38 5.55 -28.17
CA ILE A 182 7.51 5.73 -27.00
C ILE A 182 8.29 5.48 -25.71
N GLU A 183 9.02 4.37 -25.61
CA GLU A 183 9.81 4.07 -24.41
C GLU A 183 10.92 5.09 -24.16
N LYS A 184 11.58 5.59 -25.22
CA LYS A 184 12.54 6.69 -25.07
C LYS A 184 11.88 7.95 -24.53
N ALA A 185 10.69 8.29 -25.04
CA ALA A 185 9.92 9.42 -24.54
C ALA A 185 9.50 9.21 -23.07
N TRP A 186 9.07 8.01 -22.70
CA TRP A 186 8.74 7.63 -21.31
C TRP A 186 9.90 7.93 -20.35
N ARG A 187 11.07 7.37 -20.67
CA ARG A 187 12.26 7.53 -19.83
C ARG A 187 12.65 8.99 -19.73
N LYS A 188 12.54 9.76 -20.83
CA LYS A 188 12.81 11.19 -20.83
C LYS A 188 11.85 11.96 -19.91
N ILE A 189 10.55 11.68 -19.97
CA ILE A 189 9.54 12.32 -19.11
C ILE A 189 9.87 12.10 -17.63
N LEU A 190 10.17 10.86 -17.26
CA LEU A 190 10.52 10.50 -15.88
C LEU A 190 11.87 11.10 -15.44
N ASN A 191 12.90 11.00 -16.27
CA ASN A 191 14.24 11.52 -15.98
C ASN A 191 14.23 13.05 -15.81
N THR A 192 13.50 13.77 -16.67
CA THR A 192 13.38 15.24 -16.55
C THR A 192 12.66 15.66 -15.26
N SER A 193 11.69 14.89 -14.78
CA SER A 193 11.04 15.15 -13.49
C SER A 193 11.96 14.87 -12.30
N ASN A 194 13.01 14.06 -12.47
CA ASN A 194 14.03 13.82 -11.45
C ASN A 194 15.31 14.66 -11.68
N GLY A 195 15.30 15.59 -12.64
CA GLY A 195 16.46 16.45 -12.91
C GLY A 195 17.69 15.69 -13.42
N ILE A 196 17.50 14.63 -14.20
CA ILE A 196 18.60 13.84 -14.77
C ILE A 196 18.48 13.67 -16.28
N GLU A 197 19.63 13.55 -16.94
CA GLU A 197 19.76 13.07 -18.32
C GLU A 197 20.74 11.89 -18.33
N VAL A 198 20.21 10.70 -18.61
CA VAL A 198 20.99 9.47 -18.55
C VAL A 198 21.62 9.16 -19.90
N TYR A 199 22.92 8.85 -19.91
CA TYR A 199 23.61 8.33 -21.08
C TYR A 199 24.32 7.00 -20.78
N THR A 200 24.45 6.18 -21.83
CA THR A 200 25.00 4.81 -21.77
C THR A 200 26.14 4.65 -22.77
N LYS A 201 27.15 3.85 -22.43
CA LYS A 201 28.11 3.37 -23.43
C LYS A 201 27.46 2.27 -24.28
N SER A 202 27.87 2.13 -25.55
CA SER A 202 27.22 1.26 -26.52
C SER A 202 27.13 -0.24 -26.14
N ALA A 203 27.91 -0.69 -25.15
CA ALA A 203 28.01 -2.10 -24.72
C ALA A 203 27.74 -2.32 -23.21
N SER A 204 27.07 -1.39 -22.52
CA SER A 204 26.83 -1.53 -21.07
C SER A 204 25.96 -2.75 -20.73
N CYS A 205 26.45 -3.61 -19.84
CA CYS A 205 25.68 -4.67 -19.19
C CYS A 205 25.65 -4.36 -17.69
N TYR A 206 24.46 -4.23 -17.11
CA TYR A 206 24.31 -3.86 -15.70
C TYR A 206 24.23 -5.10 -14.81
N THR A 207 24.57 -4.93 -13.54
CA THR A 207 24.57 -6.03 -12.57
C THR A 207 23.49 -5.84 -11.52
N VAL A 208 22.76 -6.91 -11.22
CA VAL A 208 21.75 -6.91 -10.14
C VAL A 208 22.10 -7.95 -9.09
N PHE A 209 22.05 -7.55 -7.82
CA PHE A 209 22.03 -8.46 -6.69
C PHE A 209 20.58 -8.63 -6.21
N ILE A 210 20.15 -9.89 -6.06
CA ILE A 210 18.81 -10.22 -5.54
C ILE A 210 19.00 -11.05 -4.28
N GLY A 211 18.79 -10.40 -3.14
CA GLY A 211 18.86 -11.01 -1.82
C GLY A 211 17.84 -12.13 -1.65
N LYS A 212 18.16 -13.05 -0.72
CA LYS A 212 17.25 -14.13 -0.35
C LYS A 212 15.96 -13.57 0.25
N GLY A 213 14.84 -14.19 -0.12
CA GLY A 213 13.53 -13.78 0.37
C GLY A 213 12.38 -14.48 -0.34
N ASN A 214 11.17 -14.35 0.20
CA ASN A 214 9.96 -15.01 -0.33
C ASN A 214 9.57 -14.52 -1.73
N ASN A 215 10.03 -13.34 -2.15
CA ASN A 215 9.78 -12.76 -3.47
C ASN A 215 10.96 -12.89 -4.45
N SER A 216 12.09 -13.46 -4.02
CA SER A 216 13.34 -13.46 -4.80
C SER A 216 13.20 -14.15 -6.17
N ILE A 217 12.44 -15.25 -6.25
CA ILE A 217 12.16 -15.98 -7.50
C ILE A 217 11.37 -15.11 -8.47
N MET A 218 10.32 -14.43 -7.97
CA MET A 218 9.51 -13.54 -8.79
C MET A 218 10.36 -12.36 -9.30
N VAL A 219 11.17 -11.75 -8.45
CA VAL A 219 12.06 -10.65 -8.86
C VAL A 219 13.05 -11.12 -9.91
N LYS A 220 13.70 -12.29 -9.73
CA LYS A 220 14.57 -12.90 -10.75
C LYS A 220 13.85 -13.07 -12.09
N SER A 221 12.58 -13.51 -12.08
CA SER A 221 11.78 -13.66 -13.31
C SER A 221 11.53 -12.33 -14.05
N LEU A 222 11.47 -11.20 -13.32
CA LEU A 222 11.34 -9.87 -13.94
C LEU A 222 12.61 -9.43 -14.66
N PHE A 223 13.78 -9.92 -14.24
CA PHE A 223 15.05 -9.65 -14.91
C PHE A 223 15.25 -10.51 -16.17
N LEU A 224 14.53 -11.63 -16.33
CA LEU A 224 14.52 -12.38 -17.61
C LEU A 224 13.96 -11.54 -18.76
N LYS A 225 13.12 -10.54 -18.46
CA LYS A 225 12.61 -9.58 -19.45
C LYS A 225 13.61 -8.47 -19.79
N ARG A 226 14.76 -8.43 -19.09
CA ARG A 226 15.78 -7.38 -19.17
C ARG A 226 17.14 -8.01 -19.49
N PRO A 227 17.36 -8.49 -20.73
CA PRO A 227 18.56 -9.25 -21.10
C PRO A 227 19.88 -8.47 -20.97
N TRP A 228 19.83 -7.15 -20.82
CA TRP A 228 21.00 -6.30 -20.57
C TRP A 228 21.40 -6.25 -19.08
N TRP A 229 20.79 -7.10 -18.25
CA TRP A 229 21.12 -7.27 -16.84
C TRP A 229 21.68 -8.66 -16.56
N LYS A 230 22.70 -8.71 -15.69
CA LYS A 230 23.31 -9.92 -15.18
C LYS A 230 23.10 -10.02 -13.68
N VAL A 231 22.60 -11.16 -13.20
CA VAL A 231 22.52 -11.43 -11.76
C VAL A 231 23.93 -11.71 -11.23
N VAL A 232 24.29 -11.06 -10.12
CA VAL A 232 25.57 -11.24 -9.41
C VAL A 232 25.34 -11.63 -7.95
N GLU A 233 26.32 -12.28 -7.35
CA GLU A 233 26.25 -12.74 -5.94
C GLU A 233 26.76 -11.70 -4.95
N ASN A 234 27.63 -10.79 -5.40
CA ASN A 234 28.20 -9.73 -4.58
C ASN A 234 27.37 -8.44 -4.75
N LYS A 235 26.82 -7.90 -3.66
CA LYS A 235 25.98 -6.69 -3.67
C LYS A 235 26.80 -5.41 -3.85
N GLU A 236 28.06 -5.41 -3.43
CA GLU A 236 28.98 -4.27 -3.49
C GLU A 236 29.30 -3.89 -4.94
N THR A 237 29.31 -4.86 -5.85
CA THR A 237 29.55 -4.67 -7.29
C THR A 237 28.28 -4.46 -8.12
N ALA A 238 27.10 -4.53 -7.50
CA ALA A 238 25.83 -4.44 -8.20
C ALA A 238 25.41 -2.98 -8.49
N ASN A 239 24.93 -2.73 -9.71
CA ASN A 239 24.23 -1.48 -10.07
C ASN A 239 22.85 -1.40 -9.40
N PHE A 240 22.15 -2.54 -9.25
CA PHE A 240 20.89 -2.58 -8.53
C PHE A 240 20.92 -3.63 -7.42
N VAL A 241 20.51 -3.23 -6.22
CA VAL A 241 20.41 -4.13 -5.08
C VAL A 241 18.96 -4.25 -4.68
N TRP A 242 18.46 -5.48 -4.72
CA TRP A 242 17.14 -5.85 -4.21
C TRP A 242 17.29 -6.70 -2.96
N THR A 243 16.79 -6.21 -1.83
CA THR A 243 16.73 -6.97 -0.57
C THR A 243 15.30 -7.01 -0.04
N GLN A 244 14.97 -8.08 0.69
CA GLN A 244 13.69 -8.15 1.39
C GLN A 244 13.65 -7.16 2.57
N TRP A 245 14.74 -7.11 3.33
CA TRP A 245 14.92 -6.28 4.51
C TRP A 245 15.95 -5.18 4.28
N LYS A 246 15.79 -4.06 4.99
CA LYS A 246 16.70 -2.93 4.90
C LYS A 246 18.08 -3.29 5.43
N ASP A 247 19.05 -3.35 4.54
CA ASP A 247 20.47 -3.30 4.82
C ASP A 247 20.92 -1.86 5.12
N LYS A 248 21.21 -1.57 6.39
CA LYS A 248 21.62 -0.23 6.87
C LYS A 248 23.06 0.13 6.49
N MET A 249 23.93 -0.87 6.33
CA MET A 249 25.33 -0.61 5.95
C MET A 249 25.37 -0.22 4.48
N PHE A 250 24.68 -0.98 3.64
CA PHE A 250 24.61 -0.71 2.20
C PHE A 250 24.01 0.67 1.89
N ILE A 251 22.91 1.05 2.54
CA ILE A 251 22.27 2.35 2.28
C ILE A 251 23.16 3.52 2.68
N ALA A 252 23.98 3.37 3.72
CA ALA A 252 24.95 4.39 4.15
C ALA A 252 26.11 4.57 3.16
N GLU A 253 26.42 3.56 2.36
CA GLU A 253 27.41 3.64 1.27
C GLU A 253 26.88 4.34 0.01
N LEU A 254 25.56 4.50 -0.11
CA LEU A 254 24.98 5.21 -1.27
C LEU A 254 25.34 6.69 -1.20
N LYS A 255 25.75 7.23 -2.34
CA LYS A 255 26.13 8.64 -2.46
C LYS A 255 24.96 9.56 -2.06
N GLU A 256 25.28 10.56 -1.25
CA GLU A 256 24.37 11.64 -0.88
C GLU A 256 24.30 12.70 -1.99
N CYS A 257 23.14 13.34 -2.11
CA CYS A 257 22.95 14.43 -3.05
C CYS A 257 23.43 15.75 -2.44
N ASN A 258 24.54 16.31 -2.96
CA ASN A 258 25.16 17.55 -2.45
C ASN A 258 24.53 18.84 -3.02
N GLY A 259 23.50 18.75 -3.85
CA GLY A 259 22.83 19.88 -4.47
C GLY A 259 21.45 19.50 -4.99
N ARG A 260 20.48 20.42 -4.89
CA ARG A 260 19.10 20.17 -5.34
C ARG A 260 18.95 20.58 -6.81
N PRO A 261 18.36 19.74 -7.68
CA PRO A 261 18.01 20.16 -9.03
C PRO A 261 17.07 21.36 -8.97
N VAL A 262 17.35 22.39 -9.77
CA VAL A 262 16.54 23.61 -9.82
C VAL A 262 15.37 23.40 -10.80
N VAL A 263 14.21 23.98 -10.48
CA VAL A 263 13.06 24.00 -11.41
C VAL A 263 13.44 24.77 -12.68
N LYS A 264 13.19 24.19 -13.86
CA LYS A 264 13.41 24.88 -15.14
C LYS A 264 12.24 25.81 -15.46
N ASP A 265 12.55 27.03 -15.93
CA ASP A 265 11.55 27.94 -16.51
C ASP A 265 10.85 27.31 -17.74
N GLU A 266 9.62 27.78 -18.02
CA GLU A 266 8.53 27.23 -18.85
C GLU A 266 8.86 26.67 -20.26
N GLN A 267 10.10 26.79 -20.75
CA GLN A 267 10.49 26.51 -22.13
C GLN A 267 10.51 25.02 -22.52
N ILE A 268 10.67 24.06 -21.59
CA ILE A 268 10.76 22.60 -21.92
C ILE A 268 9.40 21.89 -21.92
N PHE A 269 8.38 22.42 -21.24
CA PHE A 269 7.00 21.91 -21.37
C PHE A 269 6.57 21.88 -22.84
N ASN A 270 6.97 22.90 -23.60
CA ASN A 270 6.79 22.98 -25.04
C ASN A 270 7.57 21.90 -25.81
N VAL A 271 8.74 21.44 -25.35
CA VAL A 271 9.55 20.40 -26.03
C VAL A 271 8.97 19.00 -25.84
N VAL A 272 8.51 18.65 -24.63
CA VAL A 272 7.85 17.35 -24.38
C VAL A 272 6.48 17.32 -25.04
N LYS A 273 5.70 18.40 -24.91
CA LYS A 273 4.43 18.57 -25.64
C LYS A 273 4.66 18.50 -27.15
N LYS A 274 5.71 19.11 -27.70
CA LYS A 274 6.08 18.98 -29.12
C LYS A 274 6.53 17.57 -29.50
N THR A 275 7.20 16.83 -28.61
CA THR A 275 7.61 15.44 -28.86
C THR A 275 6.39 14.51 -28.91
N MET A 276 5.49 14.64 -27.94
CA MET A 276 4.23 13.88 -27.89
C MET A 276 3.28 14.28 -29.02
N ASN A 277 3.15 15.58 -29.29
CA ASN A 277 2.39 16.10 -30.42
C ASN A 277 2.98 15.65 -31.75
N LYS A 278 4.31 15.52 -31.91
CA LYS A 278 4.93 14.93 -33.10
C LYS A 278 4.56 13.45 -33.26
N LEU A 279 4.56 12.67 -32.16
CA LEU A 279 4.14 11.27 -32.17
C LEU A 279 2.65 11.11 -32.53
N GLN A 280 1.80 12.02 -32.05
CA GLN A 280 0.36 12.05 -32.33
C GLN A 280 0.04 12.59 -33.75
N ASN A 281 0.61 13.73 -34.14
CA ASN A 281 0.37 14.39 -35.42
C ASN A 281 0.94 13.61 -36.61
N GLY A 282 1.96 12.78 -36.40
CA GLY A 282 2.48 11.85 -37.41
C GLY A 282 1.53 10.69 -37.77
N ARG A 283 0.30 10.63 -37.23
CA ARG A 283 -0.67 9.53 -37.38
C ARG A 283 -0.17 8.16 -36.92
N PHE A 284 0.85 8.11 -36.06
CA PHE A 284 1.48 6.87 -35.64
C PHE A 284 0.85 6.26 -34.36
N ILE A 285 0.24 7.08 -33.51
CA ILE A 285 -0.37 6.69 -32.23
C ILE A 285 -1.56 7.63 -31.94
N GLY A 286 -2.74 7.11 -31.59
CA GLY A 286 -3.87 7.94 -31.15
C GLY A 286 -3.76 8.33 -29.67
N SER A 287 -4.46 9.38 -29.22
CA SER A 287 -4.53 9.75 -27.79
C SER A 287 -4.97 8.57 -26.90
N ALA A 288 -5.93 7.79 -27.38
CA ALA A 288 -6.41 6.59 -26.71
C ALA A 288 -5.33 5.50 -26.52
N ASP A 289 -4.35 5.41 -27.42
CA ASP A 289 -3.27 4.42 -27.32
C ASP A 289 -2.28 4.78 -26.20
N LEU A 290 -2.00 6.08 -25.98
CA LEU A 290 -1.15 6.55 -24.87
C LEU A 290 -1.82 6.37 -23.50
N GLU A 291 -3.13 6.61 -23.43
CA GLU A 291 -3.96 6.34 -22.24
C GLU A 291 -4.01 4.84 -21.94
N ASN A 292 -4.08 4.01 -22.99
CA ASN A 292 -4.03 2.55 -22.83
C ASN A 292 -2.70 2.05 -22.27
N ILE A 293 -1.59 2.74 -22.52
CA ILE A 293 -0.26 2.42 -21.97
C ILE A 293 -0.06 3.06 -20.58
N GLY A 294 -0.95 3.96 -20.14
CA GLY A 294 -0.90 4.58 -18.81
C GLY A 294 0.14 5.69 -18.69
N PHE A 295 0.45 6.37 -19.80
CA PHE A 295 1.38 7.51 -19.79
C PHE A 295 0.78 8.76 -19.15
N ASP A 296 -0.52 8.95 -19.38
CA ASP A 296 -1.36 10.00 -18.82
C ASP A 296 -1.32 10.04 -17.30
N LEU A 297 -1.25 8.88 -16.65
CA LEU A 297 -1.12 8.75 -15.19
C LEU A 297 0.11 9.46 -14.61
N ILE A 298 1.13 9.76 -15.43
CA ILE A 298 2.30 10.54 -15.00
C ILE A 298 2.26 11.92 -15.63
N GLN A 299 2.24 12.01 -16.97
CA GLN A 299 2.42 13.29 -17.66
C GLN A 299 1.25 14.28 -17.50
N LYS A 300 0.03 13.79 -17.23
CA LYS A 300 -1.15 14.64 -16.98
C LYS A 300 -1.40 14.84 -15.48
N SER A 301 -0.54 14.29 -14.61
CA SER A 301 -0.65 14.52 -13.18
C SER A 301 -0.36 15.97 -12.84
N ASN A 302 -1.14 16.54 -11.93
CA ASN A 302 -0.91 17.88 -11.38
C ASN A 302 0.41 17.97 -10.58
N SER A 303 0.99 16.83 -10.20
CA SER A 303 2.26 16.76 -9.49
C SER A 303 3.47 16.70 -10.44
N TYR A 304 3.27 16.59 -11.75
CA TYR A 304 4.38 16.49 -12.70
C TYR A 304 5.08 17.84 -12.90
N ILE A 305 6.42 17.83 -12.86
CA ILE A 305 7.28 18.98 -13.11
C ILE A 305 8.50 18.55 -13.93
N GLN A 306 9.24 19.52 -14.48
CA GLN A 306 10.53 19.29 -15.12
C GLN A 306 11.61 20.13 -14.43
N LEU A 307 12.77 19.51 -14.23
CA LEU A 307 13.90 20.11 -13.52
C LEU A 307 15.09 20.32 -14.46
N VAL A 308 16.07 21.10 -14.01
CA VAL A 308 17.38 21.19 -14.64
C VAL A 308 18.01 19.81 -14.58
N CYS A 309 18.58 19.37 -15.71
CA CYS A 309 19.01 17.99 -15.84
C CYS A 309 20.53 17.90 -15.77
N ASP A 310 21.03 17.13 -14.82
CA ASP A 310 22.43 16.75 -14.77
C ASP A 310 22.67 15.52 -15.63
N LYS A 311 23.75 15.54 -16.40
CA LYS A 311 24.15 14.38 -17.19
C LYS A 311 24.78 13.33 -16.28
N ILE A 312 24.16 12.16 -16.21
CA ILE A 312 24.65 11.05 -15.39
C ILE A 312 24.99 9.83 -16.23
N GLN A 313 26.14 9.24 -15.91
CA GLN A 313 26.63 8.04 -16.57
C GLN A 313 26.01 6.80 -15.91
N SER A 314 25.20 6.06 -16.64
CA SER A 314 24.37 4.96 -16.10
C SER A 314 25.18 3.84 -15.42
N ASP A 315 26.28 3.37 -16.02
CA ASP A 315 27.11 2.28 -15.49
C ASP A 315 27.80 2.61 -14.16
N LYS A 316 27.89 3.89 -13.80
CA LYS A 316 28.46 4.36 -12.52
C LYS A 316 27.40 4.56 -11.43
N GLN A 317 26.13 4.37 -11.75
CA GLN A 317 25.05 4.56 -10.78
C GLN A 317 24.77 3.28 -10.00
N ARG A 318 24.25 3.46 -8.79
CA ARG A 318 23.73 2.40 -7.93
C ARG A 318 22.32 2.78 -7.48
N LEU A 319 21.39 1.82 -7.49
CA LEU A 319 20.01 1.96 -7.04
C LEU A 319 19.70 0.91 -5.97
N TYR A 320 18.92 1.28 -4.96
CA TYR A 320 18.49 0.38 -3.89
C TYR A 320 16.97 0.36 -3.70
N ASN A 321 16.40 -0.82 -3.40
CA ASN A 321 14.96 -1.01 -3.25
C ASN A 321 14.41 -0.70 -1.83
N LYS A 322 15.13 0.10 -1.03
CA LYS A 322 14.68 0.57 0.30
C LYS A 322 15.04 2.03 0.52
N LEU A 323 14.23 2.72 1.31
CA LEU A 323 14.46 4.09 1.77
C LEU A 323 14.92 4.12 3.23
N GLU A 324 15.81 5.04 3.59
CA GLU A 324 16.12 5.34 4.99
C GLU A 324 15.00 6.18 5.62
N PHE A 325 14.86 6.10 6.95
CA PHE A 325 13.88 6.87 7.74
C PHE A 325 12.39 6.74 7.34
N ASN A 326 12.02 5.65 6.66
CA ASN A 326 10.62 5.32 6.33
C ASN A 326 9.77 4.83 7.51
N ASN A 327 10.32 4.78 8.73
CA ASN A 327 9.59 4.43 9.95
C ASN A 327 8.48 5.44 10.25
N CYS A 328 8.63 6.70 9.83
CA CYS A 328 7.58 7.72 9.93
C CYS A 328 6.26 7.35 9.24
N LEU A 329 6.30 6.41 8.28
CA LEU A 329 5.12 5.86 7.61
C LEU A 329 4.75 4.46 8.10
N THR A 330 5.77 3.64 8.39
CA THR A 330 5.59 2.18 8.50
C THR A 330 5.55 1.66 9.93
N ASN A 331 5.91 2.49 10.90
CA ASN A 331 5.64 2.25 12.31
C ASN A 331 4.28 2.85 12.65
N LYS A 332 3.43 2.14 13.41
CA LYS A 332 2.04 2.56 13.64
C LYS A 332 1.97 3.87 14.43
N ARG A 333 2.82 4.03 15.46
CA ARG A 333 2.87 5.23 16.31
C ARG A 333 3.34 6.40 15.47
N GLU A 334 4.45 6.23 14.76
CA GLU A 334 5.05 7.27 13.95
C GLU A 334 4.18 7.69 12.76
N LEU A 335 3.42 6.75 12.19
CA LEU A 335 2.41 7.03 11.16
C LEU A 335 1.33 7.96 11.72
N TYR A 336 0.74 7.61 12.86
CA TYR A 336 -0.26 8.45 13.51
C TYR A 336 0.30 9.85 13.81
N MET A 337 1.49 9.93 14.41
CA MET A 337 2.11 11.22 14.73
C MET A 337 2.41 12.03 13.47
N THR A 338 2.87 11.39 12.40
CA THR A 338 3.13 12.06 11.12
C THR A 338 1.86 12.63 10.50
N MET A 339 0.77 11.87 10.52
CA MET A 339 -0.52 12.31 9.99
C MET A 339 -1.17 13.38 10.89
N ARG A 340 -1.12 13.22 12.22
CA ARG A 340 -1.60 14.22 13.19
C ARG A 340 -0.90 15.56 12.98
N ASN A 341 0.43 15.57 12.87
CA ASN A 341 1.18 16.80 12.65
C ASN A 341 0.82 17.46 11.31
N TYR A 342 0.66 16.67 10.24
CA TYR A 342 0.27 17.18 8.93
C TYR A 342 -1.15 17.78 8.91
N TYR A 343 -2.14 17.08 9.47
CA TYR A 343 -3.52 17.58 9.49
C TYR A 343 -3.67 18.79 10.42
N ASN A 344 -3.01 18.79 11.58
CA ASN A 344 -3.00 19.97 12.46
C ASN A 344 -2.38 21.18 11.76
N ALA A 345 -1.26 21.00 11.05
CA ALA A 345 -0.62 22.05 10.26
C ALA A 345 -1.49 22.58 9.11
N THR A 346 -2.46 21.80 8.66
CA THR A 346 -3.39 22.18 7.58
C THR A 346 -4.79 22.48 8.11
N SER A 347 -4.92 22.74 9.42
CA SER A 347 -6.17 23.06 10.12
C SER A 347 -7.30 22.05 9.88
N GLN A 348 -6.95 20.78 9.79
CA GLN A 348 -7.85 19.65 9.58
C GLN A 348 -7.71 18.65 10.73
N SER A 349 -8.72 17.80 10.90
CA SER A 349 -8.67 16.72 11.89
C SER A 349 -8.07 15.45 11.30
N VAL A 350 -7.05 14.88 11.94
CA VAL A 350 -6.54 13.55 11.58
C VAL A 350 -7.62 12.47 11.71
N PHE A 351 -8.59 12.69 12.58
CA PHE A 351 -9.69 11.76 12.83
C PHE A 351 -10.73 11.72 11.72
N ASP A 352 -10.57 12.54 10.68
CA ASP A 352 -11.33 12.40 9.44
C ASP A 352 -10.80 11.28 8.54
N LYS A 353 -9.56 10.83 8.74
CA LYS A 353 -8.88 9.91 7.82
C LYS A 353 -8.29 8.69 8.52
N ILE A 354 -8.02 8.78 9.82
CA ILE A 354 -7.60 7.69 10.70
C ILE A 354 -8.63 7.57 11.83
N PRO A 355 -9.04 6.37 12.27
CA PRO A 355 -9.93 6.26 13.44
C PRO A 355 -9.35 6.97 14.67
N LEU A 356 -10.18 7.41 15.61
CA LEU A 356 -9.74 8.03 16.86
C LEU A 356 -8.63 7.19 17.51
N THR A 357 -7.47 7.79 17.78
CA THR A 357 -6.23 7.08 18.09
C THR A 357 -5.46 7.84 19.18
N PHE A 358 -4.93 7.09 20.14
CA PHE A 358 -4.05 7.56 21.21
C PHE A 358 -2.77 6.73 21.24
N THR A 359 -1.65 7.38 21.52
CA THR A 359 -0.35 6.70 21.66
C THR A 359 0.11 6.77 23.10
N VAL A 360 0.29 5.61 23.73
CA VAL A 360 0.56 5.50 25.16
C VAL A 360 1.70 4.52 25.41
N GLU A 361 2.57 4.84 26.34
CA GLU A 361 3.66 4.03 26.88
C GLU A 361 3.27 3.49 28.26
N SER A 362 2.44 4.24 29.00
CA SER A 362 1.95 3.87 30.32
C SER A 362 0.53 4.38 30.60
N GLN A 363 -0.05 3.96 31.72
CA GLN A 363 -1.33 4.48 32.21
C GLN A 363 -1.19 5.88 32.84
N ASP A 364 0.03 6.31 33.14
CA ASP A 364 0.34 7.63 33.72
C ASP A 364 0.50 8.71 32.63
N ASP A 365 0.41 8.34 31.36
CA ASP A 365 0.59 9.26 30.23
C ASP A 365 -0.58 10.24 30.09
N LEU A 366 -0.29 11.48 29.72
CA LEU A 366 -1.32 12.50 29.42
C LEU A 366 -2.27 12.04 28.29
N GLU A 367 -1.73 11.36 27.27
CA GLU A 367 -2.55 10.78 26.19
C GLU A 367 -3.47 9.65 26.71
N TYR A 368 -3.07 8.94 27.77
CA TYR A 368 -3.94 7.94 28.40
C TYR A 368 -5.10 8.62 29.15
N GLN A 369 -4.85 9.74 29.84
CA GLN A 369 -5.92 10.53 30.47
C GLN A 369 -6.90 11.08 29.43
N GLY A 370 -6.40 11.61 28.31
CA GLY A 370 -7.25 12.01 27.18
C GLY A 370 -8.07 10.84 26.61
N PHE A 371 -7.49 9.63 26.53
CA PHE A 371 -8.24 8.43 26.18
C PHE A 371 -9.37 8.13 27.18
N LEU A 372 -9.12 8.23 28.49
CA LEU A 372 -10.13 7.97 29.53
C LEU A 372 -11.34 8.91 29.42
N GLU A 373 -11.11 10.19 29.11
CA GLU A 373 -12.19 11.16 28.87
C GLU A 373 -13.11 10.71 27.72
N TYR A 374 -12.52 10.31 26.59
CA TYR A 374 -13.27 9.80 25.45
C TYR A 374 -13.96 8.46 25.78
N TYR A 375 -13.27 7.55 26.46
CA TYR A 375 -13.83 6.27 26.87
C TYR A 375 -15.09 6.47 27.73
N ASN A 376 -15.00 7.31 28.76
CA ASN A 376 -16.10 7.58 29.68
C ASN A 376 -17.28 8.26 28.98
N ARG A 377 -17.00 9.17 28.05
CA ARG A 377 -18.05 9.79 27.22
C ARG A 377 -18.77 8.73 26.36
N PHE A 378 -18.04 7.87 25.67
CA PHE A 378 -18.65 6.82 24.85
C PHE A 378 -19.41 5.78 25.69
N GLU A 379 -18.96 5.46 26.91
CA GLU A 379 -19.73 4.63 27.84
C GLU A 379 -21.06 5.27 28.23
N ALA A 380 -21.08 6.57 28.51
CA ALA A 380 -22.30 7.30 28.86
C ALA A 380 -23.29 7.33 27.68
N GLU A 381 -22.79 7.51 26.46
CA GLU A 381 -23.59 7.59 25.23
C GLU A 381 -23.98 6.21 24.64
N LYS A 382 -23.40 5.12 25.15
CA LYS A 382 -23.54 3.76 24.61
C LYS A 382 -24.99 3.32 24.43
N LYS A 383 -25.84 3.63 25.42
CA LYS A 383 -27.27 3.25 25.41
C LYS A 383 -28.05 4.01 24.33
N GLU A 384 -27.74 5.29 24.14
CA GLU A 384 -28.45 6.18 23.21
C GLU A 384 -28.04 5.91 21.76
N THR A 385 -26.77 5.60 21.54
CA THR A 385 -26.19 5.37 20.22
C THR A 385 -26.34 3.93 19.73
N HIS A 386 -26.79 3.02 20.59
CA HIS A 386 -26.79 1.57 20.36
C HIS A 386 -25.44 1.04 19.85
N SER A 387 -24.33 1.72 20.19
CA SER A 387 -22.99 1.25 19.85
C SER A 387 -22.45 0.37 20.97
N GLN A 388 -21.37 -0.35 20.67
CA GLN A 388 -20.47 -0.80 21.71
C GLN A 388 -19.42 0.30 21.95
N ASN A 389 -18.58 0.10 22.95
CA ASN A 389 -17.43 0.97 23.17
C ASN A 389 -16.16 0.16 22.93
N LEU A 390 -16.02 -0.34 21.70
CA LEU A 390 -14.90 -1.23 21.36
C LEU A 390 -13.67 -0.43 20.96
N TRP A 391 -12.52 -0.88 21.44
CA TRP A 391 -11.20 -0.34 21.17
C TRP A 391 -10.28 -1.45 20.69
N ILE A 392 -9.34 -1.13 19.80
CA ILE A 392 -8.31 -2.03 19.34
C ILE A 392 -6.94 -1.55 19.81
N ILE A 393 -6.28 -2.41 20.57
CA ILE A 393 -4.96 -2.15 21.13
C ILE A 393 -3.95 -2.84 20.23
N LYS A 394 -2.95 -2.07 19.79
CA LYS A 394 -1.88 -2.55 18.91
C LYS A 394 -0.54 -2.14 19.49
N PRO A 395 0.50 -2.98 19.44
CA PRO A 395 1.84 -2.54 19.79
C PRO A 395 2.34 -1.50 18.78
N GLY A 396 3.01 -0.46 19.27
CA GLY A 396 3.51 0.67 18.50
C GLY A 396 4.70 0.30 17.61
N GLU A 397 5.59 -0.57 18.06
CA GLU A 397 6.73 -1.07 17.26
C GLU A 397 6.33 -2.14 16.22
N PHE A 398 7.33 -2.61 15.45
CA PHE A 398 7.30 -3.48 14.25
C PHE A 398 6.63 -4.87 14.44
N THR A 399 5.42 -4.88 14.94
CA THR A 399 4.56 -6.04 15.05
C THR A 399 3.83 -6.24 13.73
N ASN A 400 4.29 -7.25 12.99
CA ASN A 400 3.68 -7.71 11.76
C ASN A 400 2.72 -8.88 12.04
N ARG A 401 1.91 -9.24 11.04
CA ARG A 401 1.10 -10.48 11.02
C ARG A 401 -0.01 -10.57 12.08
N GLY A 402 -0.38 -9.45 12.70
CA GLY A 402 -1.47 -9.38 13.69
C GLY A 402 -1.09 -9.84 15.10
N ASN A 403 0.19 -10.02 15.38
CA ASN A 403 0.66 -10.40 16.71
C ASN A 403 0.48 -9.27 17.72
N GLY A 404 -0.10 -9.57 18.88
CA GLY A 404 -0.30 -8.61 19.98
C GLY A 404 -1.48 -7.65 19.77
N ILE A 405 -2.34 -7.89 18.77
CA ILE A 405 -3.55 -7.10 18.55
C ILE A 405 -4.70 -7.70 19.35
N SER A 406 -5.33 -6.87 20.17
CA SER A 406 -6.53 -7.24 20.94
C SER A 406 -7.64 -6.25 20.68
N VAL A 407 -8.87 -6.75 20.52
CA VAL A 407 -10.08 -5.92 20.59
C VAL A 407 -10.58 -6.03 22.02
N CYS A 408 -10.78 -4.90 22.67
CA CYS A 408 -11.20 -4.80 24.06
C CYS A 408 -12.47 -3.95 24.16
N GLN A 409 -13.26 -4.26 25.17
CA GLN A 409 -14.48 -3.54 25.50
C GLN A 409 -14.36 -2.79 26.82
N THR A 410 -13.63 -3.32 27.80
CA THR A 410 -13.58 -2.74 29.15
C THR A 410 -12.22 -2.11 29.46
N LEU A 411 -12.21 -1.16 30.40
CA LEU A 411 -10.96 -0.55 30.89
C LEU A 411 -10.05 -1.59 31.54
N GLU A 412 -10.59 -2.60 32.21
CA GLU A 412 -9.81 -3.66 32.84
C GLU A 412 -9.02 -4.46 31.80
N GLU A 413 -9.64 -4.79 30.67
CA GLU A 413 -8.96 -5.48 29.55
C GLU A 413 -7.86 -4.60 28.94
N ILE A 414 -8.14 -3.31 28.76
CA ILE A 414 -7.18 -2.33 28.21
C ILE A 414 -5.98 -2.17 29.16
N ASN A 415 -6.23 -1.96 30.46
CA ASN A 415 -5.23 -1.83 31.50
C ASN A 415 -4.39 -3.10 31.68
N ALA A 416 -4.98 -4.28 31.47
CA ALA A 416 -4.24 -5.55 31.52
C ALA A 416 -3.21 -5.67 30.39
N ILE A 417 -3.42 -5.00 29.26
CA ILE A 417 -2.49 -4.99 28.12
C ILE A 417 -1.44 -3.87 28.29
N ILE A 418 -1.88 -2.67 28.66
CA ILE A 418 -1.00 -1.51 28.86
C ILE A 418 -0.30 -1.65 30.20
N LYS A 419 0.79 -2.41 30.19
CA LYS A 419 1.64 -2.60 31.36
C LYS A 419 2.80 -1.61 31.31
N PRO A 420 3.19 -1.02 32.46
CA PRO A 420 4.43 -0.26 32.59
C PRO A 420 5.63 -1.22 32.60
N VAL A 421 5.84 -1.94 31.49
CA VAL A 421 6.89 -2.94 31.36
C VAL A 421 7.64 -2.70 30.04
N SER A 422 8.87 -2.22 30.17
CA SER A 422 9.84 -1.96 29.10
C SER A 422 9.41 -0.91 28.07
N GLU A 423 10.36 -0.44 27.25
CA GLU A 423 10.30 0.62 26.23
C GLU A 423 9.26 0.42 25.09
N LYS A 424 8.10 -0.17 25.39
CA LYS A 424 7.06 -0.49 24.42
C LYS A 424 5.97 0.56 24.45
N SER A 425 5.71 1.13 23.28
CA SER A 425 4.55 1.97 23.04
C SER A 425 3.37 1.14 22.55
N TYR A 426 2.16 1.61 22.83
CA TYR A 426 0.90 1.05 22.38
C TYR A 426 0.09 2.11 21.66
N ILE A 427 -0.76 1.64 20.76
CA ILE A 427 -1.83 2.43 20.17
C ILE A 427 -3.14 1.91 20.70
N ILE A 428 -3.92 2.80 21.30
CA ILE A 428 -5.34 2.59 21.58
C ILE A 428 -6.10 3.29 20.47
N GLN A 429 -6.86 2.53 19.67
CA GLN A 429 -7.59 3.07 18.54
C GLN A 429 -9.06 2.66 18.62
N LYS A 430 -9.98 3.58 18.35
CA LYS A 430 -11.41 3.27 18.33
C LYS A 430 -11.68 2.21 17.27
N TYR A 431 -12.33 1.12 17.67
CA TYR A 431 -12.69 0.06 16.75
C TYR A 431 -13.81 0.52 15.82
N ILE A 432 -13.70 0.21 14.53
CA ILE A 432 -14.75 0.46 13.54
C ILE A 432 -15.82 -0.62 13.71
N GLU A 433 -16.84 -0.33 14.51
CA GLU A 433 -17.93 -1.26 14.85
C GLU A 433 -18.95 -1.46 13.73
N ASN A 434 -19.03 -0.49 12.82
CA ASN A 434 -19.94 -0.51 11.69
C ASN A 434 -19.14 -0.55 10.36
N PRO A 435 -18.30 -1.57 10.12
CA PRO A 435 -17.59 -1.69 8.86
C PRO A 435 -18.59 -1.98 7.72
N LEU A 436 -18.23 -1.62 6.49
CA LEU A 436 -18.88 -2.23 5.33
C LEU A 436 -18.55 -3.72 5.31
N LEU A 437 -19.55 -4.55 5.10
CA LEU A 437 -19.40 -6.01 5.07
C LEU A 437 -19.60 -6.54 3.66
N ILE A 438 -18.89 -7.60 3.30
CA ILE A 438 -19.12 -8.39 2.09
C ILE A 438 -19.69 -9.74 2.51
N ASN A 439 -20.96 -9.99 2.18
CA ASN A 439 -21.68 -11.18 2.61
C ASN A 439 -21.54 -11.41 4.12
N LYS A 440 -21.81 -10.35 4.91
CA LYS A 440 -21.64 -10.28 6.37
C LYS A 440 -20.21 -10.45 6.89
N ARG A 441 -19.19 -10.56 6.05
CA ARG A 441 -17.79 -10.71 6.48
C ARG A 441 -17.04 -9.39 6.40
N LYS A 442 -16.13 -9.18 7.35
CA LYS A 442 -15.27 -7.99 7.41
C LYS A 442 -14.20 -8.08 6.32
N PHE A 443 -13.74 -6.93 5.83
CA PHE A 443 -12.62 -6.88 4.90
C PHE A 443 -11.78 -5.61 5.08
N ASP A 444 -10.56 -5.67 4.56
CA ASP A 444 -9.74 -4.50 4.29
C ASP A 444 -9.34 -4.45 2.81
N ILE A 445 -8.87 -3.31 2.35
CA ILE A 445 -8.32 -3.08 1.02
C ILE A 445 -6.81 -2.90 1.12
N ARG A 446 -6.07 -3.74 0.40
CA ARG A 446 -4.65 -3.56 0.10
C ARG A 446 -4.48 -2.76 -1.18
N CYS A 447 -3.90 -1.57 -1.03
CA CYS A 447 -3.37 -0.77 -2.14
C CYS A 447 -1.84 -0.83 -2.17
N TYR A 448 -1.24 -0.54 -3.33
CA TYR A 448 0.21 -0.38 -3.45
C TYR A 448 0.56 1.06 -3.80
N ALA A 449 1.62 1.56 -3.20
CA ALA A 449 2.23 2.83 -3.56
C ALA A 449 3.75 2.66 -3.63
N MET A 450 4.43 3.58 -4.30
CA MET A 450 5.89 3.60 -4.38
C MET A 450 6.40 5.01 -4.05
N ILE A 451 7.44 5.09 -3.23
CA ILE A 451 8.20 6.32 -3.04
C ILE A 451 9.56 6.13 -3.69
N THR A 452 10.03 7.14 -4.41
CA THR A 452 11.35 7.17 -5.03
C THR A 452 12.11 8.37 -4.52
N SER A 453 13.40 8.21 -4.27
CA SER A 453 14.38 9.30 -4.17
C SER A 453 15.36 9.07 -5.30
N ILE A 454 15.24 9.83 -6.40
CA ILE A 454 16.11 9.72 -7.58
C ILE A 454 16.74 11.08 -7.80
N ASN A 455 18.07 11.12 -7.86
CA ASN A 455 18.84 12.36 -7.83
C ASN A 455 18.53 13.24 -6.60
N GLY A 456 18.17 12.61 -5.47
CA GLY A 456 17.70 13.31 -4.27
C GLY A 456 16.29 13.92 -4.38
N VAL A 457 15.60 13.71 -5.51
CA VAL A 457 14.22 14.16 -5.75
C VAL A 457 13.23 13.12 -5.25
N ILE A 458 12.38 13.50 -4.30
CA ILE A 458 11.33 12.64 -3.75
C ILE A 458 10.06 12.74 -4.58
N GLN A 459 9.62 11.58 -5.08
CA GLN A 459 8.36 11.43 -5.80
C GLN A 459 7.55 10.27 -5.23
N GLY A 460 6.24 10.37 -5.35
CA GLY A 460 5.30 9.40 -4.83
C GLY A 460 4.29 8.96 -5.87
N TYR A 461 4.05 7.65 -5.93
CA TYR A 461 3.25 7.01 -6.95
C TYR A 461 2.18 6.11 -6.32
N PHE A 462 0.95 6.15 -6.84
CA PHE A 462 -0.15 5.27 -6.43
C PHE A 462 -0.42 4.22 -7.51
N TYR A 463 -0.48 2.94 -7.15
CA TYR A 463 -0.82 1.87 -8.09
C TYR A 463 -2.34 1.70 -8.19
N MET A 464 -2.88 1.79 -9.41
CA MET A 464 -4.33 1.83 -9.63
C MET A 464 -5.06 0.51 -9.37
N ASP A 465 -4.33 -0.60 -9.21
CA ASP A 465 -4.92 -1.89 -8.85
C ASP A 465 -4.56 -2.28 -7.41
N GLY A 466 -5.45 -3.06 -6.82
CA GLY A 466 -5.26 -3.64 -5.50
C GLY A 466 -6.20 -4.82 -5.32
N TYR A 467 -6.44 -5.18 -4.07
CA TYR A 467 -7.33 -6.29 -3.73
C TYR A 467 -7.88 -6.13 -2.32
N LEU A 468 -9.01 -6.77 -2.09
CA LEU A 468 -9.63 -6.87 -0.78
C LEU A 468 -9.18 -8.15 -0.09
N ARG A 469 -8.99 -8.08 1.22
CA ARG A 469 -8.74 -9.24 2.09
C ARG A 469 -9.94 -9.41 3.01
N THR A 470 -10.64 -10.51 2.85
CA THR A 470 -11.87 -10.83 3.59
C THR A 470 -11.58 -11.75 4.78
N THR A 471 -12.39 -11.65 5.82
CA THR A 471 -12.39 -12.62 6.93
C THR A 471 -13.07 -13.91 6.51
N SER A 472 -12.73 -15.02 7.16
CA SER A 472 -13.32 -16.35 6.87
C SER A 472 -14.66 -16.54 7.57
N LYS A 473 -14.90 -15.85 8.69
CA LYS A 473 -16.14 -15.91 9.46
C LYS A 473 -16.97 -14.64 9.32
N GLU A 474 -18.29 -14.78 9.49
CA GLU A 474 -19.23 -13.67 9.57
C GLU A 474 -18.88 -12.71 10.72
N PHE A 475 -19.10 -11.42 10.51
CA PHE A 475 -18.83 -10.36 11.47
C PHE A 475 -19.86 -10.40 12.58
N ASN A 476 -19.40 -10.57 13.81
CA ASN A 476 -20.20 -10.53 15.03
C ASN A 476 -19.47 -9.70 16.08
N ILE A 477 -20.09 -8.61 16.56
CA ILE A 477 -19.47 -7.73 17.56
C ILE A 477 -19.48 -8.32 18.97
N GLU A 478 -20.28 -9.36 19.20
CA GLU A 478 -20.39 -10.04 20.49
C GLU A 478 -19.24 -11.05 20.69
N GLU A 479 -18.58 -11.48 19.61
CA GLU A 479 -17.50 -12.47 19.62
C GLU A 479 -16.10 -11.85 19.43
N ILE A 480 -15.80 -10.79 20.19
CA ILE A 480 -14.56 -9.99 20.02
C ILE A 480 -13.25 -10.77 20.15
N SER A 481 -13.26 -11.91 20.85
CA SER A 481 -12.09 -12.75 21.08
C SER A 481 -11.72 -13.63 19.87
N ASN A 482 -12.61 -13.78 18.89
CA ASN A 482 -12.39 -14.65 17.73
C ASN A 482 -11.64 -13.87 16.61
N PRO A 483 -10.33 -14.12 16.41
CA PRO A 483 -9.54 -13.33 15.46
C PRO A 483 -9.97 -13.56 14.01
N PHE A 484 -10.61 -14.70 13.71
CA PHE A 484 -11.09 -15.00 12.37
C PHE A 484 -12.28 -14.13 11.94
N ILE A 485 -12.93 -13.44 12.88
CA ILE A 485 -14.03 -12.49 12.66
C ILE A 485 -13.50 -11.06 12.48
N HIS A 486 -12.51 -10.68 13.30
CA HIS A 486 -12.13 -9.27 13.44
C HIS A 486 -10.82 -8.87 12.75
N LEU A 487 -9.93 -9.82 12.43
CA LEU A 487 -8.61 -9.56 11.84
C LEU A 487 -8.52 -10.11 10.42
N THR A 488 -8.28 -9.25 9.45
CA THR A 488 -8.26 -9.59 8.00
C THR A 488 -6.87 -10.05 7.52
N ASN A 489 -5.87 -10.07 8.40
CA ASN A 489 -4.51 -10.46 8.06
C ASN A 489 -4.46 -11.91 7.54
N ASP A 490 -3.90 -12.10 6.35
CA ASP A 490 -3.81 -13.42 5.71
C ASP A 490 -3.04 -14.44 6.56
N ALA A 491 -2.02 -13.97 7.30
CA ALA A 491 -1.25 -14.79 8.24
C ALA A 491 -2.09 -15.40 9.36
N ILE A 492 -3.22 -14.78 9.72
CA ILE A 492 -4.19 -15.30 10.67
C ILE A 492 -5.22 -16.14 9.92
N GLN A 493 -5.81 -15.57 8.86
CA GLN A 493 -6.93 -16.18 8.15
C GLN A 493 -6.62 -17.55 7.55
N LYS A 494 -5.39 -17.79 7.09
CA LYS A 494 -4.95 -19.09 6.56
C LYS A 494 -5.05 -20.26 7.55
N HIS A 495 -5.18 -19.97 8.85
CA HIS A 495 -5.37 -20.98 9.89
C HIS A 495 -6.85 -21.27 10.18
N SER A 496 -7.77 -20.55 9.54
CA SER A 496 -9.20 -20.85 9.61
C SER A 496 -9.53 -22.07 8.74
N ALA A 497 -10.38 -22.96 9.24
CA ALA A 497 -10.94 -24.06 8.44
C ALA A 497 -11.79 -23.56 7.25
N GLU A 498 -12.27 -22.32 7.29
CA GLU A 498 -13.09 -21.69 6.23
C GLU A 498 -12.27 -20.82 5.27
N TYR A 499 -10.93 -20.83 5.38
CA TYR A 499 -10.08 -20.07 4.48
C TYR A 499 -10.26 -20.52 3.03
N GLY A 500 -10.58 -19.58 2.15
CA GLY A 500 -10.82 -19.84 0.73
C GLY A 500 -12.22 -20.36 0.40
N LYS A 501 -13.12 -20.51 1.40
CA LYS A 501 -14.46 -21.08 1.21
C LYS A 501 -15.35 -20.26 0.26
N TYR A 502 -15.30 -18.94 0.36
CA TYR A 502 -16.17 -18.02 -0.40
C TYR A 502 -15.47 -17.48 -1.66
N GLU A 503 -14.18 -17.19 -1.56
CA GLU A 503 -13.34 -16.76 -2.68
C GLU A 503 -11.92 -17.26 -2.48
N THR A 504 -11.20 -17.52 -3.58
CA THR A 504 -9.85 -18.13 -3.51
C THR A 504 -8.89 -17.30 -2.67
N GLY A 505 -8.43 -17.88 -1.56
CA GLY A 505 -7.47 -17.27 -0.64
C GLY A 505 -8.02 -16.06 0.14
N ASN A 506 -9.35 -15.91 0.24
CA ASN A 506 -9.99 -14.74 0.84
C ASN A 506 -9.51 -13.44 0.17
N LYS A 507 -9.49 -13.43 -1.17
CA LYS A 507 -9.06 -12.29 -1.99
C LYS A 507 -10.14 -11.96 -3.02
N LEU A 508 -10.55 -10.70 -3.04
CA LEU A 508 -11.43 -10.16 -4.09
C LEU A 508 -10.72 -9.04 -4.86
N SER A 509 -10.92 -9.01 -6.16
CA SER A 509 -10.53 -7.90 -7.01
C SER A 509 -11.46 -6.70 -6.84
N TYR A 510 -11.01 -5.51 -7.25
CA TYR A 510 -11.87 -4.32 -7.31
C TYR A 510 -13.10 -4.51 -8.21
N ARG A 511 -12.98 -5.32 -9.27
CA ARG A 511 -14.10 -5.64 -10.15
C ARG A 511 -15.16 -6.47 -9.45
N GLU A 512 -14.75 -7.49 -8.70
CA GLU A 512 -15.67 -8.31 -7.91
C GLU A 512 -16.33 -7.47 -6.81
N PHE A 513 -15.57 -6.58 -6.18
CA PHE A 513 -16.11 -5.64 -5.21
C PHE A 513 -17.13 -4.67 -5.84
N GLN A 514 -16.86 -4.10 -7.01
CA GLN A 514 -17.83 -3.25 -7.71
C GLN A 514 -19.11 -4.01 -8.04
N LYS A 515 -19.01 -5.24 -8.53
CA LYS A 515 -20.19 -6.09 -8.77
C LYS A 515 -20.99 -6.31 -7.49
N TYR A 516 -20.32 -6.52 -6.36
CA TYR A 516 -20.98 -6.64 -5.06
C TYR A 516 -21.73 -5.35 -4.69
N LEU A 517 -21.11 -4.18 -4.90
CA LEU A 517 -21.75 -2.88 -4.67
C LEU A 517 -22.98 -2.68 -5.54
N ASP A 518 -22.88 -2.97 -6.84
CA ASP A 518 -23.98 -2.83 -7.80
C ASP A 518 -25.17 -3.72 -7.43
N GLN A 519 -24.91 -4.93 -6.91
CA GLN A 519 -25.93 -5.91 -6.54
C GLN A 519 -26.59 -5.62 -5.19
N ASN A 520 -25.82 -5.19 -4.19
CA ASN A 520 -26.30 -5.08 -2.80
C ASN A 520 -26.66 -3.64 -2.39
N PHE A 521 -26.18 -2.64 -3.14
CA PHE A 521 -26.46 -1.23 -2.90
C PHE A 521 -26.88 -0.49 -4.19
N PRO A 522 -27.81 -1.04 -5.01
CA PRO A 522 -28.18 -0.46 -6.30
C PRO A 522 -28.68 0.98 -6.19
N ASP A 523 -29.42 1.29 -5.11
CA ASP A 523 -30.01 2.62 -4.89
C ASP A 523 -28.95 3.67 -4.52
N LYS A 524 -27.85 3.25 -3.91
CA LYS A 524 -26.77 4.16 -3.50
C LYS A 524 -25.85 4.55 -4.66
N LYS A 525 -25.86 3.79 -5.77
CA LYS A 525 -25.06 4.03 -6.99
C LYS A 525 -23.58 4.31 -6.71
N VAL A 526 -23.02 3.65 -5.69
CA VAL A 526 -21.63 3.86 -5.28
C VAL A 526 -20.70 3.13 -6.25
N ASN A 527 -19.77 3.87 -6.83
CA ASN A 527 -18.70 3.31 -7.65
C ASN A 527 -17.37 3.39 -6.91
N PHE A 528 -16.75 2.24 -6.67
CA PHE A 528 -15.49 2.14 -5.96
C PHE A 528 -14.37 2.95 -6.64
N ILE A 529 -14.25 2.87 -7.97
CA ILE A 529 -13.17 3.51 -8.72
C ILE A 529 -13.34 5.03 -8.79
N THR A 530 -14.57 5.54 -8.92
CA THR A 530 -14.81 6.97 -9.11
C THR A 530 -15.21 7.71 -7.84
N ASN A 531 -15.68 7.02 -6.79
CA ASN A 531 -16.09 7.65 -5.53
C ASN A 531 -15.17 7.35 -4.35
N ILE A 532 -14.65 6.13 -4.21
CA ILE A 532 -13.90 5.70 -3.01
C ILE A 532 -12.38 5.72 -3.24
N LEU A 533 -11.92 5.15 -4.36
CA LEU A 533 -10.50 5.11 -4.71
C LEU A 533 -9.83 6.51 -4.79
N PRO A 534 -10.52 7.59 -5.24
CA PRO A 534 -9.95 8.93 -5.19
C PRO A 534 -9.69 9.42 -3.76
N GLN A 535 -10.56 9.11 -2.80
CA GLN A 535 -10.37 9.45 -1.39
C GLN A 535 -9.19 8.66 -0.79
N ILE A 536 -9.07 7.36 -1.14
CA ILE A 536 -7.91 6.55 -0.77
C ILE A 536 -6.61 7.17 -1.31
N LYS A 537 -6.61 7.56 -2.58
CA LYS A 537 -5.45 8.18 -3.24
C LYS A 537 -5.07 9.53 -2.62
N GLU A 538 -6.05 10.34 -2.23
CA GLU A 538 -5.84 11.58 -1.48
C GLU A 538 -5.12 11.28 -0.15
N ILE A 539 -5.60 10.31 0.62
CA ILE A 539 -4.95 9.93 1.89
C ILE A 539 -3.51 9.45 1.67
N VAL A 540 -3.24 8.67 0.61
CA VAL A 540 -1.87 8.26 0.23
C VAL A 540 -1.00 9.47 -0.12
N LYS A 541 -1.54 10.47 -0.81
CA LYS A 541 -0.82 11.72 -1.11
C LYS A 541 -0.52 12.50 0.17
N ASP A 542 -1.45 12.56 1.10
CA ASP A 542 -1.28 13.24 2.39
C ASP A 542 -0.22 12.57 3.26
N THR A 543 -0.11 11.23 3.23
CA THR A 543 0.97 10.53 3.94
C THR A 543 2.35 10.92 3.38
N MET A 544 2.47 11.08 2.06
CA MET A 544 3.69 11.54 1.40
C MET A 544 4.01 12.99 1.77
N LYS A 545 3.02 13.89 1.75
CA LYS A 545 3.17 15.28 2.21
C LYS A 545 3.59 15.40 3.67
N GLY A 546 3.05 14.58 4.56
CA GLY A 546 3.43 14.58 5.97
C GLY A 546 4.84 14.02 6.24
N SER A 547 5.37 13.19 5.33
CA SER A 547 6.57 12.40 5.57
C SER A 547 7.80 12.77 4.72
N PHE A 548 7.66 13.50 3.60
CA PHE A 548 8.77 13.71 2.66
C PHE A 548 10.00 14.42 3.25
N LEU A 549 9.83 15.27 4.28
CA LEU A 549 10.95 15.88 5.01
C LEU A 549 11.58 14.95 6.07
N LYS A 550 10.92 13.82 6.36
CA LYS A 550 11.36 12.82 7.34
C LYS A 550 12.01 11.60 6.68
N ILE A 551 11.56 11.23 5.48
CA ILE A 551 12.09 10.12 4.68
C ILE A 551 13.35 10.57 3.97
N ASP A 552 14.34 9.69 3.85
CA ASP A 552 15.56 9.95 3.07
C ASP A 552 16.22 11.30 3.40
N LYS A 553 16.38 11.59 4.70
CA LYS A 553 16.93 12.86 5.18
C LYS A 553 18.34 13.14 4.66
N ASN A 554 19.14 12.12 4.41
CA ASN A 554 20.48 12.27 3.84
C ASN A 554 20.43 12.38 2.31
N LYS A 555 19.23 12.38 1.70
CA LYS A 555 18.98 12.50 0.26
C LYS A 555 19.86 11.54 -0.54
N ARG A 556 19.77 10.24 -0.22
CA ARG A 556 20.50 9.19 -0.92
C ARG A 556 20.08 9.21 -2.39
N LEU A 557 21.05 9.23 -3.29
CA LEU A 557 20.80 9.57 -4.70
C LEU A 557 19.70 8.74 -5.35
N HIS A 558 19.78 7.41 -5.27
CA HIS A 558 18.84 6.53 -5.96
C HIS A 558 18.35 5.43 -5.03
N CYS A 559 17.16 5.64 -4.49
CA CYS A 559 16.41 4.72 -3.67
C CYS A 559 14.96 4.63 -4.18
N MET A 560 14.34 3.47 -4.02
CA MET A 560 12.92 3.29 -4.26
C MET A 560 12.36 2.34 -3.23
N GLU A 561 11.11 2.50 -2.83
CA GLU A 561 10.45 1.50 -1.98
C GLU A 561 8.97 1.37 -2.33
N VAL A 562 8.54 0.13 -2.57
CA VAL A 562 7.12 -0.20 -2.71
C VAL A 562 6.54 -0.47 -1.33
N LEU A 563 5.41 0.18 -1.04
CA LEU A 563 4.68 0.14 0.22
C LEU A 563 3.30 -0.48 0.00
N GLY A 564 2.81 -1.22 0.99
CA GLY A 564 1.42 -1.70 1.02
C GLY A 564 0.59 -0.85 1.97
N TYR A 565 -0.47 -0.23 1.48
CA TYR A 565 -1.40 0.54 2.27
C TYR A 565 -2.65 -0.29 2.58
N ASP A 566 -3.09 -0.26 3.84
CA ASP A 566 -4.24 -1.00 4.32
C ASP A 566 -5.34 -0.02 4.70
N PHE A 567 -6.50 -0.15 4.05
CA PHE A 567 -7.68 0.67 4.30
C PHE A 567 -8.85 -0.19 4.75
N MET A 568 -9.68 0.32 5.66
CA MET A 568 -11.04 -0.20 5.87
C MET A 568 -12.06 0.77 5.32
N ILE A 569 -13.24 0.27 4.99
CA ILE A 569 -14.40 1.08 4.61
C ILE A 569 -15.49 0.88 5.65
N ASP A 570 -16.13 1.95 6.11
CA ASP A 570 -17.29 1.87 6.99
C ASP A 570 -18.62 1.75 6.24
N LYS A 571 -19.72 1.54 6.95
CA LYS A 571 -21.07 1.43 6.37
C LYS A 571 -21.52 2.63 5.52
N ASN A 572 -20.84 3.78 5.67
CA ASN A 572 -21.09 5.01 4.93
C ASN A 572 -20.15 5.18 3.74
N PHE A 573 -19.40 4.13 3.36
CA PHE A 573 -18.44 4.12 2.26
C PHE A 573 -17.25 5.06 2.46
N LYS A 574 -16.98 5.47 3.70
CA LYS A 574 -15.81 6.30 4.02
C LYS A 574 -14.58 5.39 4.20
N PRO A 575 -13.46 5.66 3.49
CA PRO A 575 -12.22 4.94 3.69
C PRO A 575 -11.45 5.46 4.91
N TRP A 576 -10.85 4.54 5.65
CA TRP A 576 -10.06 4.77 6.85
C TRP A 576 -8.67 4.15 6.68
N LEU A 577 -7.61 4.94 6.83
CA LEU A 577 -6.24 4.43 6.82
C LEU A 577 -5.98 3.64 8.10
N ILE A 578 -5.50 2.40 7.96
CA ILE A 578 -5.25 1.50 9.10
C ILE A 578 -3.76 1.34 9.37
N GLU A 579 -2.98 1.04 8.33
CA GLU A 579 -1.52 0.89 8.43
C GLU A 579 -0.85 1.01 7.06
N ILE A 580 0.48 1.23 7.08
CA ILE A 580 1.34 1.20 5.92
C ILE A 580 2.47 0.20 6.20
N ASN A 581 2.66 -0.74 5.30
CA ASN A 581 3.60 -1.84 5.45
C ASN A 581 4.82 -1.63 4.54
N THR A 582 6.03 -1.62 5.13
CA THR A 582 7.25 -1.92 4.38
C THR A 582 7.25 -3.40 4.01
N ASN A 583 7.84 -3.74 2.86
CA ASN A 583 7.87 -5.11 2.35
C ASN A 583 6.47 -5.74 2.34
N PRO A 584 5.52 -5.17 1.58
CA PRO A 584 4.16 -5.70 1.55
C PRO A 584 4.17 -7.18 1.17
N CYS A 585 3.11 -7.92 1.54
CA CYS A 585 3.00 -9.30 1.09
C CYS A 585 2.94 -9.33 -0.44
N LEU A 586 3.93 -10.00 -1.04
CA LEU A 586 4.10 -10.14 -2.49
C LEU A 586 3.85 -11.60 -2.95
N GLU A 587 3.12 -12.36 -2.13
CA GLU A 587 2.75 -13.74 -2.43
C GLU A 587 1.58 -13.78 -3.42
N THR A 588 1.65 -14.70 -4.38
CA THR A 588 0.68 -14.81 -5.46
C THR A 588 -0.30 -15.96 -5.23
N THR A 589 -0.97 -15.95 -4.07
CA THR A 589 -1.82 -17.05 -3.59
C THR A 589 -3.13 -17.21 -4.37
N SER A 590 -3.60 -16.15 -5.04
CA SER A 590 -4.79 -16.19 -5.90
C SER A 590 -4.46 -15.87 -7.37
N PRO A 591 -5.32 -16.28 -8.33
CA PRO A 591 -5.16 -15.91 -9.74
C PRO A 591 -5.04 -14.39 -9.97
N HIS A 592 -5.81 -13.59 -9.22
CA HIS A 592 -5.73 -12.13 -9.27
C HIS A 592 -4.35 -11.63 -8.83
N LEU A 593 -3.83 -12.15 -7.72
CA LEU A 593 -2.51 -11.78 -7.19
C LEU A 593 -1.36 -12.17 -8.13
N ARG A 594 -1.46 -13.32 -8.80
CA ARG A 594 -0.50 -13.75 -9.85
C ARG A 594 -0.39 -12.75 -11.01
N ASN A 595 -1.43 -11.96 -11.25
CA ASN A 595 -1.43 -10.94 -12.29
C ASN A 595 -0.94 -9.59 -11.76
N ILE A 596 -1.53 -9.08 -10.67
CA ILE A 596 -1.25 -7.70 -10.22
C ILE A 596 0.14 -7.55 -9.61
N ILE A 597 0.65 -8.54 -8.87
CA ILE A 597 1.90 -8.37 -8.11
C ILE A 597 3.13 -8.31 -9.03
N PRO A 598 3.32 -9.27 -9.96
CA PRO A 598 4.42 -9.16 -10.92
C PRO A 598 4.28 -7.94 -11.83
N ALA A 599 3.07 -7.57 -12.24
CA ALA A 599 2.83 -6.39 -13.07
C ALA A 599 3.15 -5.07 -12.33
N MET A 600 2.78 -4.98 -11.05
CA MET A 600 3.09 -3.84 -10.18
C MET A 600 4.61 -3.68 -10.01
N LEU A 601 5.32 -4.75 -9.66
CA LEU A 601 6.78 -4.68 -9.52
C LEU A 601 7.47 -4.35 -10.85
N ASP A 602 6.99 -4.92 -11.95
CA ASP A 602 7.54 -4.61 -13.26
C ASP A 602 7.29 -3.14 -13.66
N ASN A 603 6.12 -2.57 -13.37
CA ASN A 603 5.86 -1.15 -13.55
C ASN A 603 6.76 -0.27 -12.65
N ALA A 604 7.01 -0.68 -11.41
CA ALA A 604 7.93 0.01 -10.51
C ALA A 604 9.36 0.04 -11.09
N LEU A 605 9.86 -1.10 -11.59
CA LEU A 605 11.16 -1.19 -12.27
C LEU A 605 11.20 -0.34 -13.55
N LYS A 606 10.10 -0.24 -14.30
CA LYS A 606 10.06 0.67 -15.46
C LYS A 606 10.20 2.14 -15.11
N ILE A 607 9.67 2.54 -13.96
CA ILE A 607 9.72 3.93 -13.51
C ILE A 607 11.09 4.28 -12.92
N THR A 608 11.73 3.32 -12.25
CA THR A 608 12.95 3.56 -11.46
C THR A 608 14.20 2.98 -12.13
N LEU A 609 14.18 1.68 -12.42
CA LEU A 609 15.33 0.95 -12.93
C LEU A 609 15.59 1.27 -14.40
N ASP A 610 14.57 1.12 -15.25
CA ASP A 610 14.75 1.23 -16.71
C ASP A 610 15.00 2.69 -17.15
N THR A 611 14.67 3.66 -16.31
CA THR A 611 14.96 5.09 -16.51
C THR A 611 16.41 5.44 -16.23
N LEU A 612 16.98 4.88 -15.15
CA LEU A 612 18.37 5.06 -14.73
C LEU A 612 19.36 4.16 -15.48
N PHE A 613 18.89 2.99 -15.93
CA PHE A 613 19.66 1.94 -16.59
C PHE A 613 18.99 1.47 -17.89
N PRO A 614 18.89 2.35 -18.90
CA PRO A 614 18.17 2.05 -20.13
C PRO A 614 18.87 0.95 -20.93
N PRO A 615 18.14 0.23 -21.80
CA PRO A 615 18.73 -0.80 -22.64
C PRO A 615 19.82 -0.21 -23.56
N PRO A 616 20.92 -0.94 -23.82
CA PRO A 616 21.95 -0.52 -24.77
C PRO A 616 21.38 -0.26 -26.17
N ALA A 617 22.03 0.60 -26.95
CA ALA A 617 21.55 1.00 -28.28
C ALA A 617 21.32 -0.18 -29.25
N CYS A 618 22.02 -1.30 -29.06
CA CYS A 618 21.88 -2.53 -29.85
C CYS A 618 20.66 -3.39 -29.47
N HIS A 619 20.02 -3.13 -28.33
CA HIS A 619 18.84 -3.86 -27.89
C HIS A 619 17.55 -3.19 -28.36
N LYS A 620 16.83 -3.90 -29.24
CA LYS A 620 15.47 -3.57 -29.67
C LYS A 620 14.44 -4.19 -28.72
N THR A 621 14.63 -4.05 -27.40
CA THR A 621 13.63 -4.59 -26.47
C THR A 621 12.36 -3.75 -26.57
N VAL A 622 11.25 -4.45 -26.77
CA VAL A 622 9.91 -3.89 -26.89
C VAL A 622 9.15 -4.40 -25.68
N PHE A 623 9.04 -3.59 -24.64
CA PHE A 623 8.29 -3.95 -23.45
C PHE A 623 7.27 -2.85 -23.11
N LEU A 624 6.30 -2.71 -24.02
CA LEU A 624 5.18 -1.78 -23.87
C LEU A 624 4.04 -2.41 -23.04
N GLY A 625 4.36 -2.83 -21.81
CA GLY A 625 3.33 -3.18 -20.82
C GLY A 625 2.68 -1.91 -20.26
N LYS A 626 1.36 -1.95 -20.03
CA LYS A 626 0.58 -0.86 -19.43
C LYS A 626 1.16 -0.47 -18.07
N ASN A 627 1.48 0.81 -17.91
CA ASN A 627 1.76 1.41 -16.61
C ASN A 627 0.45 1.63 -15.86
N ARG A 628 0.46 1.33 -14.57
CA ARG A 628 -0.67 1.58 -13.67
C ARG A 628 -0.29 2.36 -12.42
N PHE A 629 0.94 2.90 -12.35
CA PHE A 629 1.30 3.90 -11.36
C PHE A 629 0.90 5.29 -11.83
N GLU A 630 0.15 5.99 -11.00
CA GLU A 630 -0.13 7.42 -11.11
C GLU A 630 0.87 8.20 -10.26
N LEU A 631 1.47 9.25 -10.81
CA LEU A 631 2.28 10.19 -10.03
C LEU A 631 1.31 11.02 -9.18
N VAL A 632 1.40 10.94 -7.86
CA VAL A 632 0.48 11.63 -6.94
C VAL A 632 1.16 12.66 -6.05
N PHE A 633 2.49 12.61 -5.96
CA PHE A 633 3.29 13.50 -5.15
C PHE A 633 4.63 13.83 -5.82
N HIS A 634 5.00 15.09 -5.81
CA HIS A 634 6.34 15.58 -6.15
C HIS A 634 6.78 16.64 -5.14
N GLU A 635 7.99 16.52 -4.57
CA GLU A 635 8.39 17.43 -3.49
C GLU A 635 8.48 18.91 -3.90
N ASP A 636 8.89 19.22 -5.14
CA ASP A 636 8.96 20.60 -5.66
C ASP A 636 7.59 21.23 -6.01
N ILE A 637 6.52 20.43 -6.10
CA ILE A 637 5.15 20.91 -6.33
C ILE A 637 4.36 20.79 -5.04
N ASP A 638 4.04 19.56 -4.65
CA ASP A 638 3.16 19.27 -3.52
C ASP A 638 3.83 19.54 -2.17
N GLY A 639 5.13 19.25 -2.07
CA GLY A 639 5.91 19.51 -0.86
C GLY A 639 6.15 21.01 -0.67
N ARG A 640 6.43 21.75 -1.75
CA ARG A 640 6.61 23.21 -1.71
C ARG A 640 5.34 23.94 -1.28
N VAL A 641 4.17 23.55 -1.78
CA VAL A 641 2.89 24.11 -1.33
C VAL A 641 2.70 23.97 0.18
N LEU A 642 3.06 22.82 0.76
CA LEU A 642 2.99 22.62 2.22
C LEU A 642 4.02 23.47 2.97
N ILE A 643 5.24 23.57 2.45
CA ILE A 643 6.30 24.42 3.03
C ILE A 643 5.84 25.88 3.07
N ASP A 644 5.32 26.41 1.96
CA ASP A 644 4.87 27.78 1.86
C ASP A 644 3.67 28.07 2.77
N LEU A 645 2.80 27.08 2.99
CA LEU A 645 1.71 27.17 3.97
C LEU A 645 2.25 27.28 5.39
N LEU A 646 3.22 26.43 5.74
CA LEU A 646 3.85 26.38 7.06
C LEU A 646 4.74 27.59 7.39
N GLU A 647 5.23 28.32 6.38
CA GLU A 647 5.99 29.56 6.59
C GLU A 647 5.09 30.78 6.83
N LYS A 648 3.79 30.68 6.50
CA LYS A 648 2.80 31.76 6.71
C LYS A 648 2.07 31.68 8.05
N THR A 649 2.10 30.51 8.70
CA THR A 649 1.53 30.22 10.03
C THR A 649 2.59 30.32 11.11
#